data_AF-A0A2S8PUW0-F1
#
_entry.id   AF-A0A2S8PUW0-F1
#
_cell.length_a   1.000
_cell.length_b   1.000
_cell.length_c   1.000
_cell.angle_alpha   90.00
_cell.angle_beta   90.00
_cell.angle_gamma   90.00
#
_symmetry.space_group_name_H-M   'P 1'
#
loop_
_entity.id
_entity.type
_entity.pdbx_description
1 polymer ?
#
loop_
_entity_poly.entity_id
_entity_poly.type
_entity_poly.pdbx_seq_one_letter_code
_entity_poly.pdbx_strand_id
1 'polypeptide(L)'
;MFQNNPLLAQLKQQLHSQTLRVEGLVKGTEKGFGFLEVDGQKSYFIPPPHMKKVMHGDRVTAAIHTDKEREIAEPETLVEPFLNRFVGRIQKKENDNRLWIVPDHPLLKDAIPCRPANQVTHPFQHGDWAVAEMRHHPLKGSRGFHAEITGYITEGSDHYSPWWVTLTRHNLERDAPTMTADCQMNDGDLERIDLTSLDFVTIDSATTEDMDDALHIAKQDDGSLKLSIAIADPTAYIAANSELDQIAHQRAFTNYLPGFNIPMLPRDLSENLCSLRPNSRRPALVCQVSILEDGQLGDDIAFFSSWVESKAKLVYDEVSDWLEETGTWKPSSEAIGTQITLLKEMSDRRNQWRHQNALIFKDRPDYRFILDDNGYVLDIVVEQRRTANRIVEEAMITSNLCAAKILRDKLGFGIYNVHMGFEPLQIEQVVELLQENGIDANTEELLTLNGFCKLRRELDKQPTQFLDSRIRRFQTFAEIKPEPGPHFGLGFEAYATWTSPIRKYSDMINHRLLKAIIQKTDVEQPSEETCLQLAERRRLNRMAERDVGDWLYARFLQPHAGTEQRFTAEIIDITRGGLRVRLVDNGAVAFIPAPFLHAVRDELQCSQETGTVIIKGETAYQLNDIIDVRIEEVRMETRNIVARPAA
;
A
#
# COMPACT_ATOMS: atom_id res chain seq x y z
N MET A 1 24.15 -35.47 47.51
CA MET A 1 22.97 -34.82 48.12
C MET A 1 23.26 -33.34 48.38
N PHE A 2 23.21 -32.49 47.36
CA PHE A 2 23.33 -31.02 47.51
C PHE A 2 22.19 -30.29 46.76
N GLN A 3 21.00 -30.89 46.70
CA GLN A 3 19.93 -30.37 45.84
C GLN A 3 18.98 -29.38 46.51
N ASN A 4 19.01 -29.16 47.84
CA ASN A 4 18.11 -28.21 48.50
C ASN A 4 18.82 -27.48 49.67
N ASN A 5 19.74 -26.55 49.36
CA ASN A 5 20.28 -25.62 50.38
C ASN A 5 19.57 -24.26 50.23
N PRO A 6 18.71 -23.86 51.20
CA PRO A 6 17.92 -22.63 51.13
C PRO A 6 18.80 -21.37 51.10
N LEU A 7 20.00 -21.41 51.69
CA LEU A 7 20.96 -20.31 51.64
C LEU A 7 21.50 -20.09 50.23
N LEU A 8 21.74 -21.18 49.49
CA LEU A 8 22.16 -21.16 48.08
C LEU A 8 21.04 -20.65 47.15
N ALA A 9 19.78 -20.96 47.47
CA ALA A 9 18.63 -20.42 46.75
C ALA A 9 18.47 -18.91 46.99
N GLN A 10 18.65 -18.47 48.23
CA GLN A 10 18.59 -17.06 48.62
C GLN A 10 19.74 -16.24 48.01
N LEU A 11 20.96 -16.79 48.01
CA LEU A 11 22.14 -16.17 47.38
C LEU A 11 21.97 -16.08 45.85
N LYS A 12 21.41 -17.12 45.21
CA LYS A 12 21.07 -17.10 43.78
C LYS A 12 20.01 -16.03 43.48
N GLN A 13 18.98 -15.89 44.31
CA GLN A 13 17.97 -14.85 44.14
C GLN A 13 18.54 -13.43 44.30
N GLN A 14 19.43 -13.21 45.28
CA GLN A 14 20.09 -11.91 45.48
C GLN A 14 21.06 -11.55 44.35
N LEU A 15 21.87 -12.51 43.88
CA LEU A 15 22.76 -12.27 42.74
C LEU A 15 21.94 -11.97 41.47
N HIS A 16 20.83 -12.68 41.29
CA HIS A 16 19.94 -12.50 40.14
C HIS A 16 19.18 -11.16 40.16
N SER A 17 18.85 -10.62 41.33
CA SER A 17 18.17 -9.32 41.43
C SER A 17 19.07 -8.11 41.19
N GLN A 18 20.40 -8.27 41.32
CA GLN A 18 21.38 -7.21 41.06
C GLN A 18 21.87 -7.15 39.61
N THR A 19 21.60 -8.19 38.81
CA THR A 19 21.99 -8.21 37.39
C THR A 19 21.19 -7.18 36.58
N LEU A 20 21.89 -6.40 35.75
CA LEU A 20 21.28 -5.47 34.82
C LEU A 20 20.33 -6.22 33.87
N ARG A 21 19.11 -5.72 33.74
CA ARG A 21 18.14 -6.21 32.77
C ARG A 21 17.84 -5.14 31.75
N VAL A 22 17.84 -5.54 30.49
CA VAL A 22 17.49 -4.66 29.38
C VAL A 22 16.40 -5.33 28.56
N GLU A 23 15.53 -4.51 28.01
CA GLU A 23 14.52 -4.93 27.06
C GLU A 23 15.00 -4.64 25.64
N GLY A 24 14.78 -5.56 24.71
CA GLY A 24 15.17 -5.36 23.32
C GLY A 24 14.57 -6.37 22.37
N LEU A 25 14.86 -6.18 21.08
CA LEU A 25 14.43 -7.04 19.99
C LEU A 25 15.52 -8.07 19.65
N VAL A 26 15.14 -9.34 19.55
CA VAL A 26 16.06 -10.40 19.16
C VAL A 26 16.31 -10.36 17.65
N LYS A 27 17.56 -10.25 17.23
CA LYS A 27 18.01 -10.39 15.84
C LYS A 27 18.79 -11.67 15.65
N GLY A 28 18.13 -12.69 15.11
CA GLY A 28 18.79 -13.93 14.67
C GLY A 28 19.75 -13.71 13.49
N THR A 29 20.78 -14.55 13.39
CA THR A 29 21.71 -14.60 12.26
C THR A 29 21.72 -16.00 11.64
N GLU A 30 22.32 -16.15 10.44
CA GLU A 30 22.45 -17.46 9.80
C GLU A 30 23.37 -18.44 10.55
N LYS A 31 24.18 -17.95 11.49
CA LYS A 31 25.20 -18.74 12.21
C LYS A 31 24.71 -19.28 13.57
N GLY A 32 23.41 -19.22 13.85
CA GLY A 32 22.77 -19.78 15.05
C GLY A 32 22.99 -19.00 16.35
N PHE A 33 23.74 -17.89 16.31
CA PHE A 33 23.75 -16.87 17.35
C PHE A 33 22.89 -15.68 16.95
N GLY A 34 22.64 -14.75 17.88
CA GLY A 34 21.90 -13.53 17.60
C GLY A 34 22.38 -12.35 18.41
N PHE A 35 21.63 -11.26 18.31
CA PHE A 35 21.84 -10.06 19.09
C PHE A 35 20.53 -9.59 19.72
N LEU A 36 20.61 -8.95 20.87
CA LEU A 36 19.50 -8.20 21.46
C LEU A 36 19.73 -6.72 21.16
N GLU A 37 18.97 -6.16 20.23
CA GLU A 37 18.99 -4.73 19.93
C GLU A 37 18.10 -4.00 20.93
N VAL A 38 18.69 -3.15 21.77
CA VAL A 38 17.98 -2.35 22.78
C VAL A 38 17.58 -1.00 22.20
N ASP A 39 18.49 -0.43 21.41
CA ASP A 39 18.27 0.76 20.60
C ASP A 39 19.05 0.63 19.28
N GLY A 40 18.84 1.54 18.33
CA GLY A 40 19.49 1.48 17.01
C GLY A 40 21.02 1.59 17.02
N GLN A 41 21.65 1.80 18.19
CA GLN A 41 23.10 1.95 18.35
C GLN A 41 23.71 0.84 19.21
N LYS A 42 22.94 0.25 20.14
CA LYS A 42 23.43 -0.71 21.14
C LYS A 42 22.79 -2.08 20.99
N SER A 43 23.64 -3.08 20.82
CA SER A 43 23.25 -4.49 20.71
C SER A 43 24.09 -5.39 21.62
N TYR A 44 23.45 -6.34 22.28
CA TYR A 44 24.11 -7.33 23.13
C TYR A 44 24.19 -8.69 22.43
N PHE A 45 25.26 -9.44 22.60
CA PHE A 45 25.41 -10.75 21.95
C PHE A 45 24.57 -11.82 22.64
N ILE A 46 23.79 -12.59 21.88
CA ILE A 46 23.04 -13.75 22.37
C ILE A 46 23.72 -15.02 21.85
N PRO A 47 24.33 -15.85 22.72
CA PRO A 47 25.01 -17.06 22.31
C PRO A 47 24.03 -18.16 21.88
N PRO A 48 24.47 -19.14 21.07
CA PRO A 48 23.60 -20.18 20.52
C PRO A 48 22.73 -20.95 21.54
N PRO A 49 23.21 -21.29 22.75
CA PRO A 49 22.36 -21.95 23.75
C PRO A 49 21.17 -21.10 24.21
N HIS A 50 21.35 -19.78 24.29
CA HIS A 50 20.30 -18.83 24.67
C HIS A 50 19.37 -18.52 23.49
N MET A 51 19.89 -18.52 22.26
CA MET A 51 19.07 -18.38 21.05
C MET A 51 18.02 -19.48 20.92
N LYS A 52 18.24 -20.69 21.46
CA LYS A 52 17.22 -21.75 21.46
C LYS A 52 15.95 -21.42 22.28
N LYS A 53 16.01 -20.41 23.16
CA LYS A 53 14.87 -19.99 23.99
C LYS A 53 13.99 -18.94 23.31
N VAL A 54 14.46 -18.33 22.23
CA VAL A 54 13.86 -17.17 21.55
C VAL A 54 13.84 -17.38 20.04
N MET A 55 13.12 -16.54 19.31
CA MET A 55 13.18 -16.49 17.86
C MET A 55 13.54 -15.08 17.38
N HIS A 56 13.95 -14.97 16.11
CA HIS A 56 14.14 -13.66 15.49
C HIS A 56 12.85 -12.84 15.60
N GLY A 57 13.00 -11.58 15.99
CA GLY A 57 11.92 -10.59 16.14
C GLY A 57 11.26 -10.57 17.52
N ASP A 58 11.55 -11.52 18.41
CA ASP A 58 10.93 -11.50 19.74
C ASP A 58 11.37 -10.26 20.51
N ARG A 59 10.44 -9.64 21.22
CA ARG A 59 10.75 -8.62 22.22
C ARG A 59 10.88 -9.28 23.58
N VAL A 60 12.06 -9.19 24.17
CA VAL A 60 12.38 -9.89 25.42
C VAL A 60 13.06 -8.96 26.40
N THR A 61 12.92 -9.27 27.69
CA THR A 61 13.87 -8.79 28.70
C THR A 61 14.96 -9.84 28.88
N ALA A 62 16.21 -9.38 28.95
CA ALA A 62 17.37 -10.22 29.14
C ALA A 62 18.26 -9.70 30.26
N ALA A 63 18.84 -10.62 31.03
CA ALA A 63 19.91 -10.31 31.96
C ALA A 63 21.23 -10.16 31.19
N ILE A 64 21.98 -9.10 31.52
CA ILE A 64 23.27 -8.83 30.90
C ILE A 64 24.38 -9.34 31.82
N HIS A 65 25.23 -10.19 31.26
CA HIS A 65 26.41 -10.74 31.92
C HIS A 65 27.67 -10.29 31.18
N THR A 66 28.72 -9.95 31.92
CA THR A 66 30.04 -9.68 31.35
C THR A 66 30.91 -10.92 31.46
N ASP A 67 31.25 -11.54 30.34
CA ASP A 67 32.19 -12.67 30.29
C ASP A 67 33.44 -12.25 29.50
N LYS A 68 34.60 -12.26 30.17
CA LYS A 68 35.94 -11.98 29.58
C LYS A 68 35.92 -10.81 28.59
N GLU A 69 35.37 -9.68 29.03
CA GLU A 69 35.22 -8.40 28.29
C GLU A 69 34.07 -8.29 27.28
N ARG A 70 33.27 -9.35 27.06
CA ARG A 70 32.10 -9.29 26.18
C ARG A 70 30.79 -9.29 26.97
N GLU A 71 29.91 -8.36 26.64
CA GLU A 71 28.55 -8.33 27.19
C GLU A 71 27.67 -9.35 26.46
N ILE A 72 27.06 -10.24 27.25
CA ILE A 72 26.21 -11.35 26.82
C ILE A 72 24.80 -11.11 27.34
N ALA A 73 23.79 -11.25 26.48
CA ALA A 73 22.39 -11.24 26.86
C ALA A 73 21.87 -12.67 27.08
N GLU A 74 21.33 -12.94 28.26
CA GLU A 74 20.54 -14.13 28.57
C GLU A 74 19.04 -13.77 28.62
N PRO A 75 18.22 -14.16 27.63
CA PRO A 75 16.79 -13.89 27.64
C PRO A 75 16.06 -14.56 28.81
N GLU A 76 15.22 -13.81 29.50
CA GLU A 76 14.49 -14.25 30.70
C GLU A 76 12.96 -14.23 30.49
N THR A 77 12.41 -13.10 30.05
CA THR A 77 10.94 -12.94 29.90
C THR A 77 10.59 -12.50 28.48
N LEU A 78 9.56 -13.13 27.92
CA LEU A 78 8.97 -12.70 26.65
C LEU A 78 8.01 -11.55 26.92
N VAL A 79 8.33 -10.37 26.36
CA VAL A 79 7.45 -9.20 26.39
C VAL A 79 6.41 -9.34 25.28
N GLU A 80 6.88 -9.58 24.06
CA GLU A 80 6.03 -9.71 22.88
C GLU A 80 6.60 -10.77 21.93
N PRO A 81 5.82 -11.80 21.56
CA PRO A 81 6.26 -12.78 20.57
C PRO A 81 6.27 -12.17 19.17
N PHE A 82 7.30 -12.48 18.37
CA PHE A 82 7.30 -12.10 16.95
C PHE A 82 6.22 -12.83 16.15
N LEU A 83 6.17 -14.16 16.34
CA LEU A 83 5.17 -15.00 15.70
C LEU A 83 4.01 -15.27 16.65
N ASN A 84 2.81 -14.92 16.20
CA ASN A 84 1.57 -15.39 16.79
C ASN A 84 0.80 -16.23 15.77
N ARG A 85 -0.02 -15.60 14.92
CA ARG A 85 -0.62 -16.22 13.74
C ARG A 85 0.32 -16.07 12.55
N PHE A 86 0.62 -17.16 11.84
CA PHE A 86 1.55 -17.14 10.71
C PHE A 86 1.18 -18.19 9.67
N VAL A 87 1.72 -18.03 8.47
CA VAL A 87 1.65 -19.04 7.41
C VAL A 87 3.00 -19.72 7.26
N GLY A 88 3.01 -20.97 6.83
CA GLY A 88 4.24 -21.73 6.65
C GLY A 88 4.05 -23.00 5.85
N ARG A 89 5.17 -23.61 5.48
CA ARG A 89 5.19 -24.89 4.75
C ARG A 89 5.29 -26.06 5.72
N ILE A 90 4.47 -27.07 5.51
CA ILE A 90 4.50 -28.31 6.27
C ILE A 90 5.71 -29.14 5.86
N GLN A 91 6.45 -29.60 6.86
CA GLN A 91 7.44 -30.65 6.73
C GLN A 91 6.93 -31.91 7.42
N LYS A 92 6.97 -33.00 6.67
CA LYS A 92 6.64 -34.34 7.13
C LYS A 92 7.70 -35.30 6.59
N LYS A 93 8.12 -36.27 7.41
CA LYS A 93 9.01 -37.35 6.98
C LYS A 93 8.18 -38.54 6.50
N GLU A 94 8.70 -39.28 5.53
CA GLU A 94 8.09 -40.55 5.11
C GLU A 94 7.93 -41.49 6.31
N ASN A 95 6.74 -42.04 6.48
CA ASN A 95 6.35 -42.95 7.57
C ASN A 95 6.38 -42.34 9.00
N ASP A 96 6.40 -41.01 9.14
CA ASP A 96 6.19 -40.32 10.43
C ASP A 96 4.90 -39.49 10.39
N ASN A 97 4.07 -39.63 11.43
CA ASN A 97 2.85 -38.84 11.60
C ASN A 97 3.10 -37.48 12.27
N ARG A 98 4.33 -37.22 12.74
CA ARG A 98 4.70 -35.92 13.29
C ARG A 98 4.81 -34.89 12.17
N LEU A 99 4.29 -33.71 12.45
CA LEU A 99 4.34 -32.57 11.56
C LEU A 99 5.23 -31.49 12.15
N TRP A 100 5.91 -30.78 11.25
CA TRP A 100 6.57 -29.52 11.55
C TRP A 100 6.09 -28.49 10.55
N ILE A 101 6.12 -27.22 10.94
CA ILE A 101 5.83 -26.09 10.05
C ILE A 101 7.03 -25.14 10.07
N VAL A 102 7.52 -24.78 8.88
CA VAL A 102 8.53 -23.74 8.73
C VAL A 102 7.81 -22.43 8.42
N PRO A 103 7.87 -21.42 9.31
CA PRO A 103 7.25 -20.13 9.06
C PRO A 103 7.76 -19.49 7.78
N ASP A 104 6.86 -18.82 7.06
CA ASP A 104 7.18 -18.17 5.80
C ASP A 104 7.81 -16.79 6.01
N HIS A 105 9.00 -16.78 6.58
CA HIS A 105 9.77 -15.57 6.87
C HIS A 105 11.25 -15.77 6.54
N PRO A 106 11.92 -14.85 5.83
CA PRO A 106 13.30 -15.04 5.35
C PRO A 106 14.34 -15.40 6.44
N LEU A 107 14.10 -14.95 7.68
CA LEU A 107 15.00 -15.16 8.81
C LEU A 107 14.59 -16.31 9.75
N LEU A 108 13.44 -16.96 9.52
CA LEU A 108 12.96 -18.07 10.35
C LEU A 108 13.09 -19.39 9.58
N LYS A 109 14.24 -20.04 9.72
CA LYS A 109 14.55 -21.30 9.02
C LYS A 109 14.23 -22.56 9.84
N ASP A 110 13.98 -22.39 11.13
CA ASP A 110 13.75 -23.52 12.05
C ASP A 110 12.33 -24.08 11.90
N ALA A 111 12.24 -25.41 11.79
CA ALA A 111 10.97 -26.11 11.72
C ALA A 111 10.33 -26.24 13.12
N ILE A 112 9.12 -25.72 13.28
CA ILE A 112 8.39 -25.71 14.54
C ILE A 112 7.51 -26.97 14.62
N PRO A 113 7.65 -27.82 15.64
CA PRO A 113 6.75 -28.95 15.84
C PRO A 113 5.29 -28.48 15.92
N CYS A 114 4.39 -29.16 15.22
CA CYS A 114 2.99 -28.76 15.19
C CYS A 114 2.02 -29.94 15.13
N ARG A 115 0.76 -29.63 15.42
CA ARG A 115 -0.37 -30.55 15.26
C ARG A 115 -1.60 -29.79 14.71
N PRO A 116 -2.47 -30.44 13.92
CA PRO A 116 -3.73 -29.83 13.52
C PRO A 116 -4.65 -29.57 14.72
N ALA A 117 -5.37 -28.45 14.70
CA ALA A 117 -6.51 -28.23 15.58
C ALA A 117 -7.60 -29.27 15.28
N ASN A 118 -8.45 -29.59 16.26
CA ASN A 118 -9.47 -30.65 16.13
C ASN A 118 -10.44 -30.44 14.96
N GLN A 119 -10.70 -29.19 14.59
CA GLN A 119 -11.59 -28.82 13.47
C GLN A 119 -10.93 -28.95 12.09
N VAL A 120 -9.61 -29.12 12.03
CA VAL A 120 -8.86 -29.24 10.78
C VAL A 120 -8.69 -30.72 10.44
N THR A 121 -9.46 -31.18 9.45
CA THR A 121 -9.49 -32.59 9.03
C THR A 121 -8.59 -32.91 7.84
N HIS A 122 -7.97 -31.89 7.23
CA HIS A 122 -7.11 -32.06 6.06
C HIS A 122 -5.89 -32.96 6.36
N PRO A 123 -5.63 -34.01 5.56
CA PRO A 123 -4.49 -34.90 5.76
C PRO A 123 -3.21 -34.27 5.20
N PHE A 124 -2.57 -33.41 6.00
CA PHE A 124 -1.38 -32.66 5.59
C PHE A 124 -0.25 -33.55 5.05
N GLN A 125 0.29 -33.13 3.90
CA GLN A 125 1.43 -33.72 3.22
C GLN A 125 2.67 -32.82 3.32
N HIS A 126 3.82 -33.37 2.97
CA HIS A 126 5.04 -32.58 2.85
C HIS A 126 4.88 -31.53 1.74
N GLY A 127 5.19 -30.27 2.05
CA GLY A 127 5.11 -29.16 1.10
C GLY A 127 3.80 -28.37 1.15
N ASP A 128 2.75 -28.89 1.79
CA ASP A 128 1.48 -28.17 1.95
C ASP A 128 1.69 -26.83 2.66
N TRP A 129 0.93 -25.82 2.23
CA TRP A 129 0.84 -24.55 2.92
C TRP A 129 -0.27 -24.58 3.96
N ALA A 130 0.03 -24.05 5.14
CA ALA A 130 -0.90 -24.01 6.26
C ALA A 130 -0.82 -22.68 7.01
N VAL A 131 -1.91 -22.32 7.68
CA VAL A 131 -1.95 -21.26 8.68
C VAL A 131 -1.90 -21.89 10.06
N ALA A 132 -1.09 -21.32 10.95
CA ALA A 132 -0.88 -21.83 12.30
C ALA A 132 -0.83 -20.70 13.32
N GLU A 133 -1.06 -21.07 14.58
CA GLU A 133 -0.91 -20.21 15.73
C GLU A 133 0.13 -20.76 16.70
N MET A 134 1.00 -19.89 17.21
CA MET A 134 1.96 -20.25 18.24
C MET A 134 1.23 -20.56 19.56
N ARG A 135 1.46 -21.77 20.09
CA ARG A 135 0.86 -22.22 21.36
C ARG A 135 1.87 -22.26 22.49
N HIS A 136 3.09 -22.72 22.22
CA HIS A 136 4.15 -22.84 23.23
C HIS A 136 5.38 -22.02 22.85
N HIS A 137 5.95 -21.36 23.85
CA HIS A 137 7.17 -20.57 23.75
C HIS A 137 8.09 -20.89 24.94
N PRO A 138 9.41 -21.11 24.76
CA PRO A 138 10.31 -21.49 25.84
C PRO A 138 10.33 -20.50 27.02
N LEU A 139 10.36 -19.19 26.73
CA LEU A 139 10.26 -18.14 27.76
C LEU A 139 8.91 -18.07 28.51
N LYS A 140 7.89 -18.83 28.09
CA LYS A 140 6.63 -19.01 28.85
C LYS A 140 6.62 -20.31 29.67
N GLY A 141 7.79 -20.91 29.92
CA GLY A 141 7.95 -22.13 30.72
C GLY A 141 7.75 -23.44 29.95
N SER A 142 7.57 -23.38 28.63
CA SER A 142 7.45 -24.57 27.78
C SER A 142 8.81 -25.18 27.47
N ARG A 143 8.87 -26.49 27.19
CA ARG A 143 10.14 -27.18 26.84
C ARG A 143 10.73 -26.74 25.49
N GLY A 144 9.90 -26.21 24.60
CA GLY A 144 10.27 -25.80 23.25
C GLY A 144 9.14 -25.03 22.56
N PHE A 145 9.38 -24.62 21.32
CA PHE A 145 8.34 -24.05 20.46
C PHE A 145 7.36 -25.11 19.99
N HIS A 146 6.08 -24.76 19.93
CA HIS A 146 5.05 -25.60 19.33
C HIS A 146 3.93 -24.74 18.76
N ALA A 147 3.46 -25.10 17.57
CA ALA A 147 2.37 -24.43 16.88
C ALA A 147 1.15 -25.36 16.71
N GLU A 148 -0.01 -24.78 16.56
CA GLU A 148 -1.24 -25.49 16.20
C GLU A 148 -1.69 -25.03 14.81
N ILE A 149 -1.88 -25.98 13.89
CA ILE A 149 -2.35 -25.66 12.54
C ILE A 149 -3.85 -25.37 12.62
N THR A 150 -4.24 -24.15 12.27
CA THR A 150 -5.63 -23.68 12.33
C THR A 150 -6.35 -23.79 11.00
N GLY A 151 -5.63 -24.00 9.90
CA GLY A 151 -6.23 -24.22 8.58
C GLY A 151 -5.24 -24.64 7.50
N TYR A 152 -5.77 -25.32 6.47
CA TYR A 152 -5.07 -25.60 5.21
C TYR A 152 -5.22 -24.42 4.25
N ILE A 153 -4.16 -24.11 3.49
CA ILE A 153 -4.14 -22.99 2.53
C ILE A 153 -4.27 -23.54 1.11
N THR A 154 -3.26 -24.31 0.68
CA THR A 154 -3.14 -24.95 -0.62
C THR A 154 -1.94 -25.92 -0.62
N GLU A 155 -1.79 -26.74 -1.65
CA GLU A 155 -0.65 -27.64 -1.83
C GLU A 155 0.61 -26.87 -2.26
N GLY A 156 1.78 -27.45 -2.05
CA GLY A 156 3.05 -26.79 -2.38
C GLY A 156 3.26 -26.53 -3.88
N SER A 157 2.65 -27.36 -4.74
CA SER A 157 2.71 -27.30 -6.21
C SER A 157 1.72 -26.33 -6.84
N ASP A 158 0.76 -25.80 -6.08
CA ASP A 158 -0.26 -24.91 -6.62
C ASP A 158 0.38 -23.65 -7.21
N HIS A 159 0.13 -23.41 -8.49
CA HIS A 159 0.67 -22.25 -9.19
C HIS A 159 0.15 -20.94 -8.59
N TYR A 160 -1.08 -20.93 -8.05
CA TYR A 160 -1.72 -19.81 -7.36
C TYR A 160 -1.35 -19.68 -5.88
N SER A 161 -0.43 -20.52 -5.37
CA SER A 161 0.09 -20.39 -4.01
C SER A 161 0.54 -18.98 -3.62
N PRO A 162 1.12 -18.13 -4.50
CA PRO A 162 1.46 -16.77 -4.14
C PRO A 162 0.28 -15.94 -3.62
N TRP A 163 -0.90 -16.09 -4.22
CA TRP A 163 -2.10 -15.36 -3.84
C TRP A 163 -2.70 -15.93 -2.56
N TRP A 164 -2.92 -17.25 -2.51
CA TRP A 164 -3.59 -17.89 -1.37
C TRP A 164 -2.82 -17.77 -0.07
N VAL A 165 -1.50 -17.95 -0.14
CA VAL A 165 -0.62 -17.81 1.03
C VAL A 165 -0.62 -16.37 1.52
N THR A 166 -0.52 -15.40 0.62
CA THR A 166 -0.46 -13.97 0.96
C THR A 166 -1.78 -13.47 1.54
N LEU A 167 -2.91 -13.79 0.90
CA LEU A 167 -4.24 -13.45 1.42
C LEU A 167 -4.45 -14.02 2.81
N THR A 168 -4.11 -15.30 3.02
CA THR A 168 -4.24 -15.90 4.35
C THR A 168 -3.28 -15.29 5.36
N ARG A 169 -2.04 -14.95 4.98
CA ARG A 169 -1.05 -14.28 5.86
C ARG A 169 -1.64 -13.00 6.44
N HIS A 170 -2.20 -12.15 5.58
CA HIS A 170 -2.77 -10.86 5.97
C HIS A 170 -4.23 -10.94 6.43
N ASN A 171 -4.78 -12.15 6.54
CA ASN A 171 -6.17 -12.42 6.93
C ASN A 171 -7.19 -11.66 6.06
N LEU A 172 -6.92 -11.64 4.75
CA LEU A 172 -7.78 -11.09 3.72
C LEU A 172 -8.66 -12.18 3.10
N GLU A 173 -9.82 -11.76 2.60
CA GLU A 173 -10.79 -12.62 1.94
C GLU A 173 -10.21 -13.17 0.62
N ARG A 174 -10.66 -14.37 0.22
CA ARG A 174 -10.26 -15.01 -1.05
C ARG A 174 -11.27 -14.81 -2.17
N ASP A 175 -12.54 -14.70 -1.81
CA ASP A 175 -13.66 -14.73 -2.74
C ASP A 175 -14.48 -13.43 -2.67
N ALA A 176 -15.14 -13.11 -3.79
CA ALA A 176 -16.18 -12.08 -3.82
C ALA A 176 -17.29 -12.43 -2.82
N PRO A 177 -17.92 -11.44 -2.17
CA PRO A 177 -19.07 -11.74 -1.32
C PRO A 177 -20.26 -12.16 -2.19
N THR A 178 -21.11 -13.01 -1.65
CA THR A 178 -22.32 -13.47 -2.33
C THR A 178 -23.41 -12.41 -2.25
N MET A 179 -24.17 -12.23 -3.33
CA MET A 179 -25.34 -11.38 -3.33
C MET A 179 -26.42 -11.97 -2.40
N THR A 180 -27.02 -11.14 -1.56
CA THR A 180 -28.17 -11.53 -0.73
C THR A 180 -29.48 -11.34 -1.52
N ALA A 181 -30.51 -12.14 -1.22
CA ALA A 181 -31.78 -12.11 -1.95
C ALA A 181 -32.52 -10.76 -1.83
N ASP A 182 -32.26 -10.00 -0.77
CA ASP A 182 -32.90 -8.72 -0.47
C ASP A 182 -32.18 -7.51 -1.08
N CYS A 183 -31.15 -7.73 -1.93
CA CYS A 183 -30.42 -6.66 -2.61
C CYS A 183 -31.27 -6.06 -3.74
N GLN A 184 -32.20 -5.17 -3.35
CA GLN A 184 -33.00 -4.36 -4.26
C GLN A 184 -32.70 -2.88 -4.05
N MET A 185 -32.82 -2.10 -5.12
CA MET A 185 -32.68 -0.66 -5.02
C MET A 185 -33.78 -0.09 -4.12
N ASN A 186 -33.39 0.71 -3.14
CA ASN A 186 -34.29 1.41 -2.24
C ASN A 186 -33.87 2.88 -2.15
N ASP A 187 -34.56 3.72 -2.93
CA ASP A 187 -34.33 5.17 -2.92
C ASP A 187 -35.07 5.87 -1.78
N GLY A 188 -35.98 5.21 -1.06
CA GLY A 188 -36.86 5.88 -0.10
C GLY A 188 -37.58 7.06 -0.75
N ASP A 189 -37.41 8.26 -0.17
CA ASP A 189 -37.97 9.52 -0.68
C ASP A 189 -36.99 10.31 -1.58
N LEU A 190 -35.88 9.70 -2.01
CA LEU A 190 -34.86 10.36 -2.83
C LEU A 190 -35.36 10.58 -4.27
N GLU A 191 -35.56 11.83 -4.65
CA GLU A 191 -35.86 12.19 -6.04
C GLU A 191 -34.59 12.11 -6.91
N ARG A 192 -34.70 11.46 -8.07
CA ARG A 192 -33.61 11.34 -9.05
C ARG A 192 -33.89 12.16 -10.30
N ILE A 193 -33.02 13.12 -10.58
CA ILE A 193 -33.07 13.92 -11.81
C ILE A 193 -32.75 13.03 -13.01
N ASP A 194 -33.55 13.11 -14.08
CA ASP A 194 -33.29 12.37 -15.30
C ASP A 194 -32.27 13.12 -16.17
N LEU A 195 -31.05 12.60 -16.23
CA LEU A 195 -29.95 13.11 -17.06
C LEU A 195 -29.59 12.13 -18.20
N THR A 196 -30.46 11.16 -18.50
CA THR A 196 -30.19 10.13 -19.52
C THR A 196 -30.06 10.69 -20.94
N SER A 197 -30.49 11.93 -21.18
CA SER A 197 -30.31 12.64 -22.45
C SER A 197 -28.92 13.25 -22.63
N LEU A 198 -28.12 13.40 -21.56
CA LEU A 198 -26.77 13.96 -21.65
C LEU A 198 -25.78 12.92 -22.19
N ASP A 199 -24.77 13.40 -22.92
CA ASP A 199 -23.72 12.57 -23.51
C ASP A 199 -22.64 12.20 -22.49
N PHE A 200 -23.03 11.51 -21.41
CA PHE A 200 -22.07 10.96 -20.46
C PHE A 200 -21.17 9.91 -21.13
N VAL A 201 -19.88 9.89 -20.78
CA VAL A 201 -18.91 8.88 -21.21
C VAL A 201 -18.14 8.32 -20.01
N THR A 202 -17.74 7.06 -20.07
CA THR A 202 -16.75 6.48 -19.14
C THR A 202 -15.41 6.33 -19.85
N ILE A 203 -14.30 6.50 -19.14
CA ILE A 203 -12.94 6.32 -19.70
C ILE A 203 -12.15 5.46 -18.73
N ASP A 204 -11.85 4.23 -19.12
CA ASP A 204 -11.27 3.22 -18.25
C ASP A 204 -10.22 2.36 -18.98
N SER A 205 -9.59 1.43 -18.27
CA SER A 205 -8.84 0.34 -18.92
C SER A 205 -9.80 -0.56 -19.68
N ALA A 206 -9.36 -1.15 -20.80
CA ALA A 206 -10.22 -2.01 -21.63
C ALA A 206 -10.88 -3.15 -20.85
N THR A 207 -10.16 -3.71 -19.87
CA THR A 207 -10.56 -4.83 -19.01
C THR A 207 -11.44 -4.42 -17.81
N THR A 208 -11.69 -3.13 -17.59
CA THR A 208 -12.52 -2.67 -16.46
C THR A 208 -13.98 -3.03 -16.69
N GLU A 209 -14.62 -3.63 -15.69
CA GLU A 209 -16.06 -3.98 -15.71
C GLU A 209 -16.88 -3.20 -14.66
N ASP A 210 -16.21 -2.64 -13.65
CA ASP A 210 -16.75 -1.92 -12.51
C ASP A 210 -16.55 -0.39 -12.64
N MET A 211 -17.05 0.21 -13.73
CA MET A 211 -16.92 1.65 -13.97
C MET A 211 -17.69 2.45 -12.91
N ASP A 212 -16.94 3.10 -12.00
CA ASP A 212 -17.45 3.95 -10.93
C ASP A 212 -17.92 5.31 -11.43
N ASP A 213 -17.27 5.88 -12.46
CA ASP A 213 -17.44 7.26 -12.85
C ASP A 213 -17.79 7.46 -14.34
N ALA A 214 -18.65 8.44 -14.60
CA ALA A 214 -19.00 8.92 -15.92
C ALA A 214 -18.96 10.45 -15.97
N LEU A 215 -18.45 10.98 -17.07
CA LEU A 215 -18.18 12.40 -17.26
C LEU A 215 -19.04 12.97 -18.39
N HIS A 216 -19.59 14.15 -18.17
CA HIS A 216 -20.20 14.99 -19.19
C HIS A 216 -19.75 16.43 -18.98
N ILE A 217 -19.47 17.15 -20.05
CA ILE A 217 -19.03 18.54 -19.99
C ILE A 217 -19.70 19.38 -21.07
N ALA A 218 -20.03 20.63 -20.73
CA ALA A 218 -20.61 21.59 -21.65
C ALA A 218 -19.98 22.98 -21.50
N LYS A 219 -19.67 23.62 -22.62
CA LYS A 219 -19.20 25.01 -22.62
C LYS A 219 -20.37 25.97 -22.39
N GLN A 220 -20.18 26.92 -21.49
CA GLN A 220 -21.17 27.95 -21.16
C GLN A 220 -20.95 29.22 -22.02
N ASP A 221 -21.96 30.08 -22.07
CA ASP A 221 -21.91 31.34 -22.84
C ASP A 221 -20.81 32.30 -22.37
N ASP A 222 -20.43 32.22 -21.09
CA ASP A 222 -19.36 33.03 -20.48
C ASP A 222 -17.95 32.44 -20.68
N GLY A 223 -17.83 31.32 -21.40
CA GLY A 223 -16.55 30.65 -21.65
C GLY A 223 -16.09 29.68 -20.55
N SER A 224 -16.82 29.58 -19.44
CA SER A 224 -16.62 28.54 -18.43
C SER A 224 -17.05 27.16 -18.94
N LEU A 225 -16.55 26.11 -18.30
CA LEU A 225 -16.91 24.72 -18.62
C LEU A 225 -17.75 24.15 -17.47
N LYS A 226 -18.98 23.74 -17.74
CA LYS A 226 -19.83 23.06 -16.75
C LYS A 226 -19.54 21.57 -16.78
N LEU A 227 -18.86 21.07 -15.75
CA LEU A 227 -18.53 19.67 -15.59
C LEU A 227 -19.60 18.97 -14.74
N SER A 228 -20.14 17.86 -15.26
CA SER A 228 -21.00 16.91 -14.57
C SER A 228 -20.22 15.62 -14.34
N ILE A 229 -19.99 15.24 -13.09
CA ILE A 229 -19.37 13.98 -12.70
C ILE A 229 -20.45 13.10 -12.07
N ALA A 230 -20.82 12.01 -12.74
CA ALA A 230 -21.76 11.03 -12.23
C ALA A 230 -20.99 9.84 -11.64
N ILE A 231 -21.24 9.53 -10.38
CA ILE A 231 -20.62 8.39 -9.69
C ILE A 231 -21.69 7.33 -9.41
N ALA A 232 -21.36 6.07 -9.70
CA ALA A 232 -22.18 4.90 -9.41
C ALA A 232 -22.68 4.93 -7.96
N ASP A 233 -23.92 4.52 -7.73
CA ASP A 233 -24.57 4.66 -6.43
C ASP A 233 -24.87 3.29 -5.77
N PRO A 234 -23.87 2.56 -5.26
CA PRO A 234 -24.11 1.29 -4.56
C PRO A 234 -24.89 1.49 -3.26
N THR A 235 -24.87 2.70 -2.68
CA THR A 235 -25.65 3.01 -1.47
C THR A 235 -27.16 3.07 -1.73
N ALA A 236 -27.60 3.10 -2.99
CA ALA A 236 -29.01 2.89 -3.36
C ALA A 236 -29.44 1.43 -3.18
N TYR A 237 -28.51 0.47 -3.21
CA TYR A 237 -28.78 -0.96 -3.06
C TYR A 237 -28.38 -1.49 -1.67
N ILE A 238 -27.41 -0.84 -1.03
CA ILE A 238 -26.86 -1.25 0.27
C ILE A 238 -27.24 -0.23 1.35
N ALA A 239 -28.32 -0.53 2.06
CA ALA A 239 -28.73 0.21 3.25
C ALA A 239 -27.66 0.12 4.35
N ALA A 240 -27.49 1.20 5.12
CA ALA A 240 -26.62 1.22 6.28
C ALA A 240 -27.02 0.13 7.29
N ASN A 241 -26.03 -0.51 7.93
CA ASN A 241 -26.18 -1.61 8.89
C ASN A 241 -26.76 -2.92 8.32
N SER A 242 -27.01 -3.01 7.01
CA SER A 242 -27.37 -4.28 6.36
C SER A 242 -26.22 -5.29 6.39
N GLU A 243 -26.50 -6.56 6.10
CA GLU A 243 -25.46 -7.60 6.03
C GLU A 243 -24.37 -7.25 5.01
N LEU A 244 -24.76 -6.78 3.81
CA LEU A 244 -23.81 -6.35 2.78
C LEU A 244 -23.00 -5.11 3.22
N ASP A 245 -23.59 -4.21 4.00
CA ASP A 245 -22.88 -3.06 4.56
C ASP A 245 -21.81 -3.47 5.56
N GLN A 246 -22.11 -4.43 6.44
CA GLN A 246 -21.16 -4.97 7.40
C GLN A 246 -19.99 -5.69 6.70
N ILE A 247 -20.29 -6.44 5.64
CA ILE A 247 -19.26 -7.08 4.80
C ILE A 247 -18.39 -6.02 4.11
N ALA A 248 -19.01 -4.98 3.53
CA ALA A 248 -18.28 -3.89 2.88
C ALA A 248 -17.41 -3.11 3.87
N HIS A 249 -17.92 -2.85 5.07
CA HIS A 249 -17.17 -2.23 6.17
C HIS A 249 -15.96 -3.08 6.59
N GLN A 250 -16.15 -4.39 6.78
CA GLN A 250 -15.08 -5.32 7.13
C GLN A 250 -13.98 -5.38 6.07
N ARG A 251 -14.38 -5.45 4.78
CA ARG A 251 -13.45 -5.50 3.66
C ARG A 251 -12.74 -4.16 3.40
N ALA A 252 -13.48 -3.05 3.60
CA ALA A 252 -13.14 -1.65 3.39
C ALA A 252 -12.76 -1.22 1.97
N PHE A 253 -12.08 -2.09 1.22
CA PHE A 253 -11.59 -1.84 -0.14
C PHE A 253 -11.66 -3.11 -0.98
N THR A 254 -11.88 -2.96 -2.29
CA THR A 254 -11.54 -4.04 -3.23
C THR A 254 -10.02 -4.26 -3.18
N ASN A 255 -9.60 -5.52 -3.09
CA ASN A 255 -8.19 -5.88 -3.09
C ASN A 255 -7.77 -6.19 -4.53
N TYR A 256 -6.92 -5.36 -5.13
CA TYR A 256 -6.36 -5.58 -6.46
C TYR A 256 -5.01 -6.29 -6.31
N LEU A 257 -4.91 -7.49 -6.86
CA LEU A 257 -3.68 -8.27 -6.91
C LEU A 257 -3.26 -8.44 -8.38
N PRO A 258 -1.99 -8.76 -8.67
CA PRO A 258 -1.60 -9.16 -10.02
C PRO A 258 -2.52 -10.24 -10.58
N GLY A 259 -3.13 -10.01 -11.74
CA GLY A 259 -3.99 -10.96 -12.45
C GLY A 259 -5.48 -10.95 -12.09
N PHE A 260 -5.87 -10.64 -10.84
CA PHE A 260 -7.30 -10.57 -10.46
C PHE A 260 -7.56 -9.70 -9.23
N ASN A 261 -8.83 -9.37 -9.02
CA ASN A 261 -9.30 -8.62 -7.87
C ASN A 261 -10.24 -9.44 -6.99
N ILE A 262 -10.29 -9.07 -5.71
CA ILE A 262 -11.23 -9.59 -4.72
C ILE A 262 -12.12 -8.43 -4.32
N PRO A 263 -13.35 -8.36 -4.87
CA PRO A 263 -14.18 -7.18 -4.77
C PRO A 263 -14.70 -6.98 -3.35
N MET A 264 -14.88 -5.71 -2.98
CA MET A 264 -15.52 -5.31 -1.74
C MET A 264 -17.00 -5.70 -1.72
N LEU A 265 -17.66 -5.57 -2.87
CA LEU A 265 -19.08 -5.82 -3.08
C LEU A 265 -19.30 -7.08 -3.96
N PRO A 266 -20.50 -7.66 -4.00
CA PRO A 266 -20.79 -8.78 -4.89
C PRO A 266 -20.56 -8.40 -6.35
N ARG A 267 -19.99 -9.30 -7.17
CA ARG A 267 -19.67 -9.00 -8.58
C ARG A 267 -20.89 -8.53 -9.37
N ASP A 268 -22.04 -9.18 -9.18
CA ASP A 268 -23.28 -8.78 -9.84
C ASP A 268 -23.73 -7.35 -9.45
N LEU A 269 -23.34 -6.87 -8.26
CA LEU A 269 -23.61 -5.49 -7.85
C LEU A 269 -22.57 -4.54 -8.47
N SER A 270 -21.29 -4.82 -8.27
CA SER A 270 -20.18 -3.95 -8.69
C SER A 270 -20.06 -3.85 -10.21
N GLU A 271 -20.09 -4.97 -10.91
CA GLU A 271 -19.77 -5.08 -12.34
C GLU A 271 -21.02 -4.95 -13.22
N ASN A 272 -22.24 -4.99 -12.65
CA ASN A 272 -23.47 -4.95 -13.46
C ASN A 272 -24.48 -3.88 -13.01
N LEU A 273 -25.04 -3.99 -11.80
CA LEU A 273 -26.12 -3.10 -11.34
C LEU A 273 -25.62 -1.66 -11.08
N CYS A 274 -24.45 -1.51 -10.47
CA CYS A 274 -23.85 -0.22 -10.15
C CYS A 274 -22.98 0.32 -11.30
N SER A 275 -22.22 -0.56 -11.96
CA SER A 275 -21.33 -0.18 -13.07
C SER A 275 -22.06 0.66 -14.11
N LEU A 276 -21.48 1.81 -14.46
CA LEU A 276 -22.02 2.79 -15.40
C LEU A 276 -21.86 2.33 -16.86
N ARG A 277 -22.39 1.13 -17.16
CA ARG A 277 -22.31 0.49 -18.47
C ARG A 277 -22.93 1.35 -19.57
N PRO A 278 -22.37 1.30 -20.78
CA PRO A 278 -22.89 2.07 -21.91
C PRO A 278 -24.32 1.63 -22.27
N ASN A 279 -25.13 2.59 -22.71
CA ASN A 279 -26.51 2.45 -23.17
C ASN A 279 -27.44 1.78 -22.14
N SER A 280 -27.14 1.97 -20.86
CA SER A 280 -27.92 1.42 -19.75
C SER A 280 -28.26 2.51 -18.74
N ARG A 281 -29.55 2.65 -18.42
CA ARG A 281 -30.01 3.55 -17.36
C ARG A 281 -29.47 3.07 -16.00
N ARG A 282 -28.77 3.95 -15.29
CA ARG A 282 -28.12 3.66 -14.00
C ARG A 282 -28.38 4.75 -12.95
N PRO A 283 -28.53 4.38 -11.67
CA PRO A 283 -28.59 5.36 -10.60
C PRO A 283 -27.18 5.90 -10.34
N ALA A 284 -27.07 7.22 -10.19
CA ALA A 284 -25.82 7.88 -9.85
C ALA A 284 -26.04 8.99 -8.83
N LEU A 285 -24.98 9.29 -8.06
CA LEU A 285 -24.84 10.54 -7.34
C LEU A 285 -23.97 11.47 -8.19
N VAL A 286 -24.47 12.67 -8.48
CA VAL A 286 -23.85 13.60 -9.44
C VAL A 286 -23.33 14.82 -8.73
N CYS A 287 -22.12 15.25 -9.07
CA CYS A 287 -21.57 16.56 -8.76
C CYS A 287 -21.51 17.41 -10.03
N GLN A 288 -22.05 18.61 -9.98
CA GLN A 288 -21.93 19.62 -11.02
C GLN A 288 -21.18 20.84 -10.51
N VAL A 289 -20.22 21.33 -11.28
CA VAL A 289 -19.43 22.51 -10.93
C VAL A 289 -18.93 23.20 -12.20
N SER A 290 -18.87 24.54 -12.19
CA SER A 290 -18.26 25.29 -13.29
C SER A 290 -16.74 25.38 -13.11
N ILE A 291 -16.00 25.23 -14.20
CA ILE A 291 -14.55 25.42 -14.28
C ILE A 291 -14.31 26.72 -15.04
N LEU A 292 -13.71 27.69 -14.35
CA LEU A 292 -13.43 29.02 -14.89
C LEU A 292 -12.29 28.96 -15.93
N GLU A 293 -12.04 30.07 -16.61
CA GLU A 293 -11.00 30.17 -17.65
C GLU A 293 -9.59 29.89 -17.12
N ASP A 294 -9.30 30.34 -15.89
CA ASP A 294 -8.03 30.10 -15.20
C ASP A 294 -7.94 28.71 -14.54
N GLY A 295 -8.97 27.88 -14.70
CA GLY A 295 -9.10 26.57 -14.10
C GLY A 295 -9.59 26.56 -12.66
N GLN A 296 -9.91 27.70 -12.04
CA GLN A 296 -10.53 27.72 -10.71
C GLN A 296 -11.93 27.08 -10.74
N LEU A 297 -12.33 26.48 -9.61
CA LEU A 297 -13.71 25.99 -9.43
C LEU A 297 -14.65 27.15 -9.10
N GLY A 298 -15.80 27.20 -9.75
CA GLY A 298 -16.89 28.11 -9.42
C GLY A 298 -17.53 27.79 -8.06
N ASP A 299 -18.32 28.74 -7.55
CA ASP A 299 -19.07 28.58 -6.30
C ASP A 299 -20.42 27.86 -6.48
N ASP A 300 -20.73 27.41 -7.70
CA ASP A 300 -21.98 26.76 -8.12
C ASP A 300 -21.95 25.23 -7.98
N ILE A 301 -21.25 24.73 -6.96
CA ILE A 301 -21.15 23.31 -6.65
C ILE A 301 -22.53 22.77 -6.25
N ALA A 302 -23.01 21.77 -6.99
CA ALA A 302 -24.28 21.11 -6.72
C ALA A 302 -24.10 19.59 -6.66
N PHE A 303 -24.63 18.98 -5.60
CA PHE A 303 -24.77 17.54 -5.46
C PHE A 303 -26.24 17.16 -5.53
N PHE A 304 -26.58 16.14 -6.31
CA PHE A 304 -27.94 15.62 -6.42
C PHE A 304 -27.94 14.19 -6.96
N SER A 305 -29.00 13.44 -6.68
CA SER A 305 -29.18 12.07 -7.18
C SER A 305 -29.81 12.09 -8.56
N SER A 306 -29.37 11.18 -9.45
CA SER A 306 -29.78 11.17 -10.85
C SER A 306 -29.95 9.77 -11.41
N TRP A 307 -30.67 9.72 -12.54
CA TRP A 307 -30.59 8.66 -13.54
C TRP A 307 -29.67 9.11 -14.66
N VAL A 308 -28.68 8.30 -14.99
CA VAL A 308 -27.73 8.57 -16.09
C VAL A 308 -27.68 7.40 -17.06
N GLU A 309 -27.23 7.67 -18.28
CA GLU A 309 -26.95 6.66 -19.28
C GLU A 309 -25.65 7.02 -20.00
N SER A 310 -24.58 6.26 -19.77
CA SER A 310 -23.34 6.45 -20.51
C SER A 310 -23.57 6.12 -21.99
N LYS A 311 -23.10 6.96 -22.90
CA LYS A 311 -23.22 6.78 -24.36
C LYS A 311 -22.03 6.01 -24.95
N ALA A 312 -20.92 5.92 -24.23
CA ALA A 312 -19.74 5.18 -24.65
C ALA A 312 -18.88 4.73 -23.46
N LYS A 313 -18.37 3.49 -23.54
CA LYS A 313 -17.22 3.02 -22.77
C LYS A 313 -15.97 3.28 -23.61
N LEU A 314 -15.14 4.21 -23.18
CA LEU A 314 -13.91 4.59 -23.85
C LEU A 314 -12.70 3.96 -23.15
N VAL A 315 -11.64 3.70 -23.90
CA VAL A 315 -10.40 3.12 -23.38
C VAL A 315 -9.31 4.19 -23.27
N TYR A 316 -8.56 4.21 -22.16
CA TYR A 316 -7.48 5.18 -21.93
C TYR A 316 -6.50 5.30 -23.11
N ASP A 317 -6.00 4.17 -23.62
CA ASP A 317 -5.05 4.15 -24.72
C ASP A 317 -5.65 4.70 -26.02
N GLU A 318 -6.88 4.31 -26.35
CA GLU A 318 -7.58 4.76 -27.55
C GLU A 318 -7.86 6.27 -27.54
N VAL A 319 -8.30 6.80 -26.39
CA VAL A 319 -8.56 8.24 -26.22
C VAL A 319 -7.25 9.03 -26.25
N SER A 320 -6.21 8.52 -25.62
CA SER A 320 -4.88 9.16 -25.64
C SER A 320 -4.31 9.17 -27.05
N ASP A 321 -4.39 8.03 -27.75
CA ASP A 321 -3.97 7.91 -29.14
C ASP A 321 -4.68 8.93 -30.03
N TRP A 322 -6.01 9.04 -29.92
CA TRP A 322 -6.77 10.00 -30.71
C TRP A 322 -6.41 11.46 -30.41
N LEU A 323 -6.23 11.83 -29.13
CA LEU A 323 -5.84 13.19 -28.73
C LEU A 323 -4.39 13.54 -29.09
N GLU A 324 -3.52 12.53 -29.15
CA GLU A 324 -2.09 12.68 -29.47
C GLU A 324 -1.80 12.48 -30.97
N GLU A 325 -2.86 12.33 -31.78
CA GLU A 325 -2.80 12.08 -33.22
C GLU A 325 -1.99 10.82 -33.59
N THR A 326 -2.01 9.82 -32.72
CA THR A 326 -1.44 8.49 -32.92
C THR A 326 -2.54 7.43 -33.10
N GLY A 327 -2.25 6.32 -33.77
CA GLY A 327 -3.22 5.22 -33.91
C GLY A 327 -4.33 5.44 -34.94
N THR A 328 -5.33 4.56 -34.92
CA THR A 328 -6.42 4.50 -35.94
C THR A 328 -7.82 4.61 -35.35
N TRP A 329 -7.95 4.50 -34.02
CA TRP A 329 -9.23 4.62 -33.33
C TRP A 329 -9.80 6.04 -33.47
N LYS A 330 -11.13 6.15 -33.54
CA LYS A 330 -11.84 7.43 -33.59
C LYS A 330 -13.11 7.35 -32.75
N PRO A 331 -13.57 8.48 -32.17
CA PRO A 331 -14.85 8.56 -31.50
C PRO A 331 -15.98 8.04 -32.41
N SER A 332 -16.92 7.32 -31.81
CA SER A 332 -18.05 6.71 -32.53
C SER A 332 -19.05 7.73 -33.07
N SER A 333 -19.03 8.97 -32.55
CA SER A 333 -19.85 10.09 -33.02
C SER A 333 -19.16 11.43 -32.77
N GLU A 334 -19.65 12.47 -33.43
CA GLU A 334 -19.19 13.85 -33.23
C GLU A 334 -19.44 14.36 -31.79
N ALA A 335 -20.56 13.95 -31.19
CA ALA A 335 -20.88 14.28 -29.80
C ALA A 335 -19.83 13.72 -28.83
N ILE A 336 -19.42 12.46 -29.00
CA ILE A 336 -18.37 11.84 -28.19
C ILE A 336 -17.02 12.52 -28.42
N GLY A 337 -16.67 12.84 -29.68
CA GLY A 337 -15.46 13.59 -29.98
C GLY A 337 -15.43 14.97 -29.31
N THR A 338 -16.59 15.64 -29.26
CA THR A 338 -16.75 16.93 -28.57
C THR A 338 -16.56 16.77 -27.06
N GLN A 339 -17.17 15.76 -26.44
CA GLN A 339 -16.98 15.47 -25.01
C GLN A 339 -15.50 15.24 -24.67
N ILE A 340 -14.79 14.40 -25.43
CA ILE A 340 -13.36 14.12 -25.19
C ILE A 340 -12.53 15.40 -25.30
N THR A 341 -12.78 16.23 -26.32
CA THR A 341 -12.03 17.48 -26.54
C THR A 341 -12.26 18.49 -25.42
N LEU A 342 -13.51 18.66 -24.98
CA LEU A 342 -13.84 19.56 -23.86
C LEU A 342 -13.29 19.04 -22.53
N LEU A 343 -13.29 17.72 -22.32
CA LEU A 343 -12.67 17.10 -21.14
C LEU A 343 -11.15 17.31 -21.12
N LYS A 344 -10.50 17.28 -22.28
CA LYS A 344 -9.08 17.66 -22.41
C LYS A 344 -8.85 19.14 -22.07
N GLU A 345 -9.69 20.04 -22.59
CA GLU A 345 -9.62 21.48 -22.26
C GLU A 345 -9.78 21.71 -20.76
N MET A 346 -10.74 21.02 -20.12
CA MET A 346 -10.93 21.06 -18.66
C MET A 346 -9.70 20.56 -17.91
N SER A 347 -9.15 19.41 -18.30
CA SER A 347 -7.96 18.83 -17.68
C SER A 347 -6.77 19.79 -17.77
N ASP A 348 -6.56 20.45 -18.90
CA ASP A 348 -5.48 21.42 -19.08
C ASP A 348 -5.64 22.65 -18.19
N ARG A 349 -6.86 23.23 -18.14
CA ARG A 349 -7.15 24.36 -17.25
C ARG A 349 -6.92 23.99 -15.78
N ARG A 350 -7.42 22.82 -15.34
CA ARG A 350 -7.25 22.33 -13.97
C ARG A 350 -5.79 22.05 -13.63
N ASN A 351 -5.05 21.44 -14.54
CA ASN A 351 -3.64 21.14 -14.37
C ASN A 351 -2.81 22.42 -14.25
N GLN A 352 -3.06 23.41 -15.11
CA GLN A 352 -2.41 24.73 -15.03
C GLN A 352 -2.70 25.43 -13.71
N TRP A 353 -3.96 25.42 -13.27
CA TRP A 353 -4.35 25.99 -11.98
C TRP A 353 -3.64 25.29 -10.82
N ARG A 354 -3.58 23.95 -10.83
CA ARG A 354 -2.91 23.15 -9.79
C ARG A 354 -1.40 23.38 -9.76
N HIS A 355 -0.74 23.55 -10.90
CA HIS A 355 0.69 23.88 -10.94
C HIS A 355 1.02 25.15 -10.14
N GLN A 356 0.11 26.14 -10.17
CA GLN A 356 0.29 27.43 -9.51
C GLN A 356 -0.20 27.42 -8.05
N ASN A 357 -1.31 26.74 -7.77
CA ASN A 357 -2.04 26.87 -6.50
C ASN A 357 -1.96 25.63 -5.60
N ALA A 358 -1.55 24.48 -6.13
CA ALA A 358 -1.53 23.20 -5.44
C ALA A 358 -0.22 22.43 -5.77
N LEU A 359 -0.23 21.10 -5.56
CA LEU A 359 0.88 20.23 -5.95
C LEU A 359 0.43 19.17 -6.97
N ILE A 360 1.34 18.87 -7.89
CA ILE A 360 1.23 17.81 -8.88
C ILE A 360 2.39 16.87 -8.64
N PHE A 361 2.07 15.60 -8.39
CA PHE A 361 3.09 14.58 -8.21
C PHE A 361 3.77 14.30 -9.55
N LYS A 362 5.08 14.09 -9.53
CA LYS A 362 5.79 13.54 -10.69
C LYS A 362 5.27 12.14 -10.97
N ASP A 363 4.93 11.89 -12.23
CA ASP A 363 4.46 10.58 -12.66
C ASP A 363 5.52 9.52 -12.34
N ARG A 364 5.05 8.44 -11.73
CA ARG A 364 5.79 7.18 -11.65
C ARG A 364 5.02 6.17 -12.49
N PRO A 365 5.71 5.38 -13.34
CA PRO A 365 5.02 4.36 -14.08
C PRO A 365 4.42 3.34 -13.13
N ASP A 366 3.24 2.86 -13.51
CA ASP A 366 2.65 1.68 -12.89
C ASP A 366 3.16 0.44 -13.65
N TYR A 367 3.24 -0.71 -12.99
CA TYR A 367 3.74 -1.95 -13.60
C TYR A 367 2.65 -3.00 -13.59
N ARG A 368 2.25 -3.47 -14.78
CA ARG A 368 1.19 -4.46 -14.94
C ARG A 368 1.78 -5.82 -15.30
N PHE A 369 1.44 -6.83 -14.48
CA PHE A 369 1.76 -8.22 -14.76
C PHE A 369 0.83 -8.78 -15.85
N ILE A 370 1.41 -9.35 -16.89
CA ILE A 370 0.70 -10.13 -17.90
C ILE A 370 0.87 -11.60 -17.52
N LEU A 371 -0.22 -12.27 -17.18
CA LEU A 371 -0.22 -13.66 -16.71
C LEU A 371 -0.88 -14.58 -17.73
N ASP A 372 -0.48 -15.85 -17.76
CA ASP A 372 -1.22 -16.92 -18.42
C ASP A 372 -2.32 -17.51 -17.52
N ASP A 373 -3.10 -18.46 -18.03
CA ASP A 373 -4.20 -19.13 -17.32
C ASP A 373 -3.75 -19.89 -16.05
N ASN A 374 -2.45 -20.21 -15.96
CA ASN A 374 -1.84 -20.89 -14.83
C ASN A 374 -1.20 -19.92 -13.83
N GLY A 375 -1.29 -18.61 -14.04
CA GLY A 375 -0.69 -17.59 -13.19
C GLY A 375 0.83 -17.43 -13.37
N TYR A 376 1.40 -17.92 -14.47
CA TYR A 376 2.79 -17.65 -14.83
C TYR A 376 2.92 -16.26 -15.45
N VAL A 377 3.99 -15.56 -15.08
CA VAL A 377 4.29 -14.22 -15.62
C VAL A 377 4.85 -14.38 -17.03
N LEU A 378 4.08 -13.92 -18.03
CA LEU A 378 4.50 -13.84 -19.42
C LEU A 378 5.38 -12.61 -19.64
N ASP A 379 4.95 -11.47 -19.08
CA ASP A 379 5.67 -10.20 -19.16
C ASP A 379 5.24 -9.26 -18.03
N ILE A 380 6.01 -8.20 -17.81
CA ILE A 380 5.68 -7.11 -16.90
C ILE A 380 5.85 -5.81 -17.66
N VAL A 381 4.74 -5.16 -17.97
CA VAL A 381 4.72 -3.97 -18.83
C VAL A 381 4.62 -2.69 -18.01
N VAL A 382 5.33 -1.67 -18.49
CA VAL A 382 5.29 -0.32 -17.93
C VAL A 382 4.06 0.40 -18.46
N GLU A 383 3.14 0.76 -17.57
CA GLU A 383 1.97 1.57 -17.90
C GLU A 383 2.28 3.04 -17.62
N GLN A 384 2.35 3.81 -18.71
CA GLN A 384 2.58 5.25 -18.65
C GLN A 384 1.26 5.98 -18.45
N ARG A 385 1.28 7.02 -17.62
CA ARG A 385 0.13 7.92 -17.44
C ARG A 385 0.07 8.86 -18.63
N ARG A 386 -0.89 8.62 -19.53
CA ARG A 386 -1.09 9.40 -20.76
C ARG A 386 -2.21 10.42 -20.59
N THR A 387 -2.52 11.11 -21.68
CA THR A 387 -3.50 12.21 -21.70
C THR A 387 -4.86 11.81 -21.13
N ALA A 388 -5.41 10.65 -21.52
CA ALA A 388 -6.71 10.21 -21.04
C ALA A 388 -6.73 9.92 -19.53
N ASN A 389 -5.62 9.37 -18.97
CA ASN A 389 -5.51 9.15 -17.53
C ASN A 389 -5.57 10.48 -16.77
N ARG A 390 -4.89 11.51 -17.28
CA ARG A 390 -4.88 12.86 -16.68
C ARG A 390 -6.24 13.55 -16.76
N ILE A 391 -7.02 13.29 -17.81
CA ILE A 391 -8.40 13.78 -17.91
C ILE A 391 -9.25 13.27 -16.75
N VAL A 392 -9.25 11.94 -16.54
CA VAL A 392 -10.03 11.32 -15.48
C VAL A 392 -9.49 11.73 -14.10
N GLU A 393 -8.17 11.76 -13.93
CA GLU A 393 -7.54 12.19 -12.68
C GLU A 393 -7.98 13.61 -12.27
N GLU A 394 -7.92 14.58 -13.18
CA GLU A 394 -8.33 15.97 -12.89
C GLU A 394 -9.84 16.10 -12.62
N ALA A 395 -10.67 15.32 -13.32
CA ALA A 395 -12.11 15.26 -13.06
C ALA A 395 -12.41 14.71 -11.66
N MET A 396 -11.74 13.61 -11.28
CA MET A 396 -11.92 12.99 -9.96
C MET A 396 -11.39 13.87 -8.83
N ILE A 397 -10.21 14.50 -8.99
CA ILE A 397 -9.69 15.46 -8.02
C ILE A 397 -10.66 16.62 -7.83
N THR A 398 -11.18 17.18 -8.93
CA THR A 398 -12.17 18.25 -8.91
C THR A 398 -13.44 17.83 -8.15
N SER A 399 -13.95 16.65 -8.45
CA SER A 399 -15.11 16.05 -7.78
C SER A 399 -14.90 15.88 -6.27
N ASN A 400 -13.73 15.38 -5.87
CA ASN A 400 -13.37 15.15 -4.47
C ASN A 400 -13.15 16.47 -3.69
N LEU A 401 -12.61 17.50 -4.34
CA LEU A 401 -12.53 18.85 -3.75
C LEU A 401 -13.92 19.44 -3.50
N CYS A 402 -14.86 19.22 -4.43
CA CYS A 402 -16.24 19.65 -4.26
C CYS A 402 -16.91 18.95 -3.06
N ALA A 403 -16.73 17.64 -2.92
CA ALA A 403 -17.26 16.90 -1.77
C ALA A 403 -16.63 17.35 -0.46
N ALA A 404 -15.31 17.57 -0.43
CA ALA A 404 -14.61 18.09 0.75
C ALA A 404 -15.18 19.45 1.20
N LYS A 405 -15.38 20.39 0.25
CA LYS A 405 -15.98 21.71 0.54
C LYS A 405 -17.41 21.56 1.08
N ILE A 406 -18.26 20.77 0.41
CA ILE A 406 -19.67 20.60 0.79
C ILE A 406 -19.84 19.89 2.13
N LEU A 407 -19.11 18.80 2.39
CA LEU A 407 -19.16 18.09 3.66
C LEU A 407 -18.72 18.98 4.82
N ARG A 408 -17.61 19.72 4.65
CA ARG A 408 -17.12 20.68 5.65
C ARG A 408 -18.13 21.78 5.92
N ASP A 409 -18.65 22.41 4.88
CA ASP A 409 -19.48 23.61 5.02
C ASP A 409 -20.92 23.27 5.48
N LYS A 410 -21.41 22.05 5.25
CA LYS A 410 -22.78 21.63 5.61
C LYS A 410 -22.89 20.76 6.84
N LEU A 411 -21.92 19.87 7.08
CA LEU A 411 -21.94 18.93 8.21
C LEU A 411 -20.80 19.20 9.20
N GLY A 412 -19.67 19.72 8.74
CA GLY A 412 -18.45 19.88 9.56
C GLY A 412 -17.61 18.61 9.68
N PHE A 413 -18.08 17.49 9.12
CA PHE A 413 -17.43 16.19 9.19
C PHE A 413 -17.66 15.35 7.92
N GLY A 414 -16.91 14.26 7.80
CA GLY A 414 -16.94 13.32 6.68
C GLY A 414 -15.69 12.43 6.70
N ILE A 415 -15.52 11.54 5.73
CA ILE A 415 -14.26 10.78 5.63
C ILE A 415 -13.27 11.58 4.77
N TYR A 416 -12.28 12.20 5.44
CA TYR A 416 -11.21 12.98 4.83
C TYR A 416 -9.90 12.18 4.76
N ASN A 417 -9.13 12.43 3.70
CA ASN A 417 -7.75 12.00 3.60
C ASN A 417 -6.85 13.19 3.98
N VAL A 418 -6.17 13.09 5.12
CA VAL A 418 -5.38 14.19 5.72
C VAL A 418 -3.90 13.85 5.65
N HIS A 419 -3.05 14.82 5.33
CA HIS A 419 -1.60 14.64 5.28
C HIS A 419 -0.93 15.92 5.74
N MET A 420 -0.18 15.85 6.85
CA MET A 420 0.38 17.03 7.54
C MET A 420 1.77 17.46 7.06
N GLY A 421 2.32 16.82 6.03
CA GLY A 421 3.63 17.16 5.51
C GLY A 421 4.73 16.48 6.29
N PHE A 422 5.41 17.23 7.16
CA PHE A 422 6.54 16.75 7.97
C PHE A 422 6.15 16.52 9.42
N GLU A 423 6.83 15.59 10.07
CA GLU A 423 6.74 15.38 11.53
C GLU A 423 7.37 16.58 12.26
N PRO A 424 6.60 17.34 13.08
CA PRO A 424 7.12 18.51 13.79
C PRO A 424 8.36 18.23 14.64
N LEU A 425 8.47 17.04 15.23
CA LEU A 425 9.63 16.65 16.05
C LEU A 425 10.92 16.43 15.23
N GLN A 426 10.82 16.32 13.90
CA GLN A 426 11.96 16.04 13.02
C GLN A 426 12.26 17.20 12.05
N ILE A 427 11.51 18.30 12.13
CA ILE A 427 11.59 19.38 11.14
C ILE A 427 12.93 20.11 11.14
N GLU A 428 13.60 20.22 12.30
CA GLU A 428 14.92 20.86 12.40
C GLU A 428 15.96 20.16 11.52
N GLN A 429 15.93 18.81 11.49
CA GLN A 429 16.83 18.01 10.64
C GLN A 429 16.55 18.22 9.15
N VAL A 430 15.29 18.48 8.78
CA VAL A 430 14.91 18.82 7.40
C VAL A 430 15.49 20.18 7.04
N VAL A 431 15.35 21.17 7.92
CA VAL A 431 15.87 22.53 7.69
C VAL A 431 17.38 22.52 7.56
N GLU A 432 18.10 21.87 8.47
CA GLU A 432 19.57 21.74 8.41
C GLU A 432 20.00 21.13 7.08
N LEU A 433 19.39 20.01 6.69
CA LEU A 433 19.71 19.33 5.43
C LEU A 433 19.43 20.21 4.20
N LEU A 434 18.33 20.96 4.20
CA LEU A 434 18.01 21.88 3.10
C LEU A 434 19.03 23.03 3.01
N GLN A 435 19.39 23.62 4.15
CA GLN A 435 20.35 24.72 4.23
C GLN A 435 21.77 24.29 3.82
N GLU A 436 22.20 23.09 4.22
CA GLU A 436 23.46 22.48 3.75
C GLU A 436 23.51 22.33 2.23
N ASN A 437 22.35 22.15 1.59
CA ASN A 437 22.20 22.05 0.14
C ASN A 437 21.78 23.38 -0.52
N GLY A 438 21.94 24.51 0.18
CA GLY A 438 21.71 25.85 -0.35
C GLY A 438 20.25 26.24 -0.54
N ILE A 439 19.31 25.51 0.06
CA ILE A 439 17.88 25.85 0.05
C ILE A 439 17.53 26.55 1.36
N ASP A 440 17.11 27.82 1.26
CA ASP A 440 16.61 28.57 2.41
C ASP A 440 15.30 27.95 2.92
N ALA A 441 15.28 27.64 4.21
CA ALA A 441 14.18 26.97 4.88
C ALA A 441 14.14 27.37 6.35
N ASN A 442 12.93 27.50 6.89
CA ASN A 442 12.68 27.71 8.31
C ASN A 442 11.54 26.77 8.76
N THR A 443 11.55 26.42 10.05
CA THR A 443 10.65 25.41 10.62
C THR A 443 9.18 25.83 10.54
N GLU A 444 8.87 27.08 10.89
CA GLU A 444 7.50 27.60 10.91
C GLU A 444 6.85 27.54 9.53
N GLU A 445 7.55 27.99 8.48
CA GLU A 445 7.05 27.98 7.10
C GLU A 445 6.81 26.55 6.62
N LEU A 446 7.75 25.63 6.83
CA LEU A 446 7.63 24.25 6.34
C LEU A 446 6.49 23.44 6.96
N LEU A 447 6.04 23.83 8.15
CA LEU A 447 4.86 23.23 8.82
C LEU A 447 3.53 23.81 8.30
N THR A 448 3.56 24.80 7.41
CA THR A 448 2.38 25.32 6.73
C THR A 448 2.18 24.67 5.36
N LEU A 449 0.93 24.60 4.90
CA LEU A 449 0.59 24.09 3.58
C LEU A 449 1.33 24.85 2.46
N ASN A 450 1.35 26.19 2.55
CA ASN A 450 2.00 27.05 1.56
C ASN A 450 3.52 26.82 1.54
N GLY A 451 4.17 26.82 2.71
CA GLY A 451 5.60 26.57 2.79
C GLY A 451 6.00 25.17 2.30
N PHE A 452 5.21 24.15 2.61
CA PHE A 452 5.40 22.81 2.05
C PHE A 452 5.28 22.81 0.52
N CYS A 453 4.27 23.50 -0.04
CA CYS A 453 4.10 23.61 -1.49
C CYS A 453 5.27 24.36 -2.15
N LYS A 454 5.74 25.46 -1.54
CA LYS A 454 6.90 26.23 -1.98
C LYS A 454 8.15 25.36 -2.00
N LEU A 455 8.41 24.63 -0.91
CA LEU A 455 9.54 23.68 -0.84
C LEU A 455 9.43 22.62 -1.93
N ARG A 456 8.26 22.00 -2.11
CA ARG A 456 8.09 20.95 -3.13
C ARG A 456 8.41 21.46 -4.54
N ARG A 457 7.91 22.66 -4.89
CA ARG A 457 8.21 23.29 -6.18
C ARG A 457 9.71 23.59 -6.33
N GLU A 458 10.39 23.96 -5.25
CA GLU A 458 11.84 24.18 -5.27
C GLU A 458 12.63 22.88 -5.46
N LEU A 459 12.21 21.79 -4.80
CA LEU A 459 12.77 20.46 -4.99
C LEU A 459 12.54 19.94 -6.41
N ASP A 460 11.40 20.25 -7.01
CA ASP A 460 11.08 19.81 -8.37
C ASP A 460 11.96 20.46 -9.44
N LYS A 461 12.54 21.64 -9.16
CA LYS A 461 13.54 22.33 -10.01
C LYS A 461 14.95 21.76 -9.89
N GLN A 462 15.23 20.97 -8.86
CA GLN A 462 16.55 20.39 -8.66
C GLN A 462 16.89 19.42 -9.80
N PRO A 463 18.18 19.33 -10.21
CA PRO A 463 18.59 18.47 -11.32
C PRO A 463 18.37 16.98 -11.04
N THR A 464 18.33 16.59 -9.77
CA THR A 464 18.10 15.21 -9.33
C THR A 464 17.05 15.14 -8.23
N GLN A 465 16.46 13.97 -8.02
CA GLN A 465 15.51 13.73 -6.91
C GLN A 465 16.22 13.40 -5.58
N PHE A 466 17.55 13.46 -5.53
CA PHE A 466 18.34 13.06 -4.37
C PHE A 466 17.88 13.73 -3.07
N LEU A 467 17.75 15.06 -3.10
CA LEU A 467 17.34 15.82 -1.91
C LEU A 467 15.89 15.52 -1.51
N ASP A 468 14.98 15.34 -2.47
CA ASP A 468 13.60 14.92 -2.21
C ASP A 468 13.56 13.54 -1.52
N SER A 469 14.35 12.58 -2.02
CA SER A 469 14.46 11.25 -1.42
C SER A 469 15.04 11.30 -0.01
N ARG A 470 16.01 12.18 0.26
CA ARG A 470 16.60 12.35 1.61
C ARG A 470 15.60 12.88 2.63
N ILE A 471 14.76 13.84 2.25
CA ILE A 471 13.78 14.42 3.19
C ILE A 471 12.50 13.59 3.32
N ARG A 472 12.22 12.68 2.39
CA ARG A 472 11.02 11.83 2.38
C ARG A 472 10.83 11.05 3.69
N ARG A 473 11.92 10.63 4.33
CA ARG A 473 11.87 9.88 5.61
C ARG A 473 11.28 10.68 6.78
N PHE A 474 11.20 12.01 6.66
CA PHE A 474 10.65 12.91 7.68
C PHE A 474 9.18 13.26 7.39
N GLN A 475 8.63 12.79 6.28
CA GLN A 475 7.24 13.05 5.90
C GLN A 475 6.29 12.08 6.62
N THR A 476 5.15 12.60 7.06
CA THR A 476 4.06 11.80 7.62
C THR A 476 3.37 10.97 6.53
N PHE A 477 2.72 9.88 6.89
CA PHE A 477 1.81 9.18 5.97
C PHE A 477 0.46 9.89 5.89
N ALA A 478 -0.27 9.71 4.79
CA ALA A 478 -1.65 10.17 4.70
C ALA A 478 -2.56 9.32 5.59
N GLU A 479 -3.37 9.99 6.41
CA GLU A 479 -4.30 9.42 7.38
C GLU A 479 -5.75 9.55 6.89
N ILE A 480 -6.63 8.71 7.43
CA ILE A 480 -8.08 8.81 7.22
C ILE A 480 -8.67 9.40 8.51
N LYS A 481 -9.40 10.51 8.42
CA LYS A 481 -9.98 11.19 9.58
C LYS A 481 -11.45 11.54 9.37
N PRO A 482 -12.25 11.62 10.46
CA PRO A 482 -13.65 12.02 10.38
C PRO A 482 -13.83 13.56 10.29
N GLU A 483 -12.75 14.31 10.52
CA GLU A 483 -12.71 15.77 10.52
C GLU A 483 -11.92 16.31 9.32
N PRO A 484 -12.30 17.48 8.79
CA PRO A 484 -11.57 18.13 7.71
C PRO A 484 -10.14 18.49 8.14
N GLY A 485 -9.19 18.27 7.24
CA GLY A 485 -7.79 18.64 7.45
C GLY A 485 -7.02 18.71 6.14
N PRO A 486 -5.86 19.39 6.14
CA PRO A 486 -5.10 19.66 4.93
C PRO A 486 -4.48 18.39 4.38
N HIS A 487 -4.33 18.35 3.06
CA HIS A 487 -3.60 17.30 2.36
C HIS A 487 -2.35 17.92 1.70
N PHE A 488 -1.27 18.03 2.48
CA PHE A 488 -0.04 18.72 2.05
C PHE A 488 0.53 18.14 0.77
N GLY A 489 0.50 16.81 0.58
CA GLY A 489 1.02 16.19 -0.64
C GLY A 489 0.27 16.58 -1.92
N LEU A 490 -0.99 17.03 -1.80
CA LEU A 490 -1.79 17.49 -2.94
C LEU A 490 -1.87 19.02 -3.01
N GLY A 491 -1.44 19.73 -1.96
CA GLY A 491 -1.55 21.18 -1.88
C GLY A 491 -2.97 21.69 -1.64
N PHE A 492 -3.81 20.94 -0.91
CA PHE A 492 -5.21 21.30 -0.64
C PHE A 492 -5.50 21.46 0.85
N GLU A 493 -6.40 22.38 1.21
CA GLU A 493 -6.85 22.61 2.59
C GLU A 493 -7.74 21.49 3.15
N ALA A 494 -8.44 20.77 2.28
CA ALA A 494 -9.24 19.61 2.60
C ALA A 494 -9.37 18.69 1.38
N TYR A 495 -9.43 17.38 1.61
CA TYR A 495 -9.62 16.40 0.53
C TYR A 495 -10.43 15.19 1.03
N ALA A 496 -11.59 14.95 0.43
CA ALA A 496 -12.51 13.87 0.78
C ALA A 496 -12.88 13.09 -0.49
N THR A 497 -12.74 11.77 -0.46
CA THR A 497 -13.03 10.94 -1.64
C THR A 497 -14.46 10.43 -1.62
N TRP A 498 -15.13 10.46 -2.77
CA TRP A 498 -16.46 9.88 -2.95
C TRP A 498 -16.64 9.24 -4.34
N THR A 499 -15.58 9.21 -5.14
CA THR A 499 -15.61 8.86 -6.57
C THR A 499 -15.34 7.39 -6.85
N SER A 500 -15.21 6.52 -5.85
CA SER A 500 -15.02 5.07 -6.05
C SER A 500 -15.78 4.20 -5.05
N PRO A 501 -17.09 4.41 -4.86
CA PRO A 501 -17.88 3.72 -3.84
C PRO A 501 -18.06 2.23 -4.11
N ILE A 502 -17.88 1.74 -5.36
CA ILE A 502 -17.94 0.30 -5.65
C ILE A 502 -16.79 -0.45 -4.97
N ARG A 503 -15.64 0.22 -4.81
CA ARG A 503 -14.37 -0.37 -4.35
C ARG A 503 -13.77 0.28 -3.10
N LYS A 504 -14.44 1.29 -2.51
CA LYS A 504 -14.01 1.97 -1.28
C LYS A 504 -15.20 2.23 -0.36
N TYR A 505 -15.18 1.65 0.83
CA TYR A 505 -16.21 1.87 1.84
C TYR A 505 -16.22 3.31 2.37
N SER A 506 -15.06 3.98 2.40
CA SER A 506 -14.95 5.41 2.73
C SER A 506 -15.84 6.28 1.84
N ASP A 507 -15.89 5.93 0.55
CA ASP A 507 -16.64 6.66 -0.44
C ASP A 507 -18.14 6.34 -0.31
N MET A 508 -18.52 5.11 0.07
CA MET A 508 -19.91 4.81 0.45
C MET A 508 -20.39 5.61 1.66
N ILE A 509 -19.54 5.80 2.68
CA ILE A 509 -19.85 6.65 3.83
C ILE A 509 -20.10 8.09 3.33
N ASN A 510 -19.18 8.65 2.54
CA ASN A 510 -19.35 10.00 2.01
C ASN A 510 -20.57 10.13 1.08
N HIS A 511 -20.94 9.09 0.33
CA HIS A 511 -22.19 9.05 -0.44
C HIS A 511 -23.41 9.20 0.47
N ARG A 512 -23.47 8.48 1.59
CA ARG A 512 -24.57 8.59 2.56
C ARG A 512 -24.64 9.98 3.17
N LEU A 513 -23.50 10.57 3.52
CA LEU A 513 -23.43 11.93 4.05
C LEU A 513 -23.88 12.98 3.02
N LEU A 514 -23.44 12.86 1.76
CA LEU A 514 -23.88 13.74 0.68
C LEU A 514 -25.38 13.61 0.41
N LYS A 515 -25.93 12.38 0.44
CA LYS A 515 -27.37 12.14 0.33
C LYS A 515 -28.16 12.74 1.49
N ALA A 516 -27.63 12.69 2.71
CA ALA A 516 -28.26 13.33 3.86
C ALA A 516 -28.32 14.85 3.71
N ILE A 517 -27.28 15.48 3.15
CA ILE A 517 -27.29 16.91 2.79
C ILE A 517 -28.39 17.19 1.76
N ILE A 518 -28.53 16.35 0.72
CA ILE A 518 -29.55 16.50 -0.33
C ILE A 518 -30.96 16.39 0.26
N GLN A 519 -31.20 15.38 1.10
CA GLN A 519 -32.49 15.10 1.72
C GLN A 519 -32.79 16.00 2.94
N LYS A 520 -31.79 16.73 3.44
CA LYS A 520 -31.83 17.52 4.67
C LYS A 520 -32.21 16.68 5.89
N THR A 521 -31.59 15.50 5.99
CA THR A 521 -31.75 14.57 7.10
C THR A 521 -30.56 14.66 8.05
N ASP A 522 -30.81 14.38 9.33
CA ASP A 522 -29.75 14.33 10.33
C ASP A 522 -28.89 13.07 10.14
N VAL A 523 -27.58 13.24 10.32
CA VAL A 523 -26.59 12.16 10.25
C VAL A 523 -25.54 12.35 11.34
N GLU A 524 -24.97 11.24 11.76
CA GLU A 524 -23.90 11.22 12.76
C GLU A 524 -22.52 11.27 12.08
N GLN A 525 -21.55 11.83 12.81
CA GLN A 525 -20.15 11.81 12.41
C GLN A 525 -19.62 10.37 12.39
N PRO A 526 -18.87 9.96 11.35
CA PRO A 526 -18.20 8.67 11.35
C PRO A 526 -17.24 8.53 12.54
N SER A 527 -17.19 7.36 13.16
CA SER A 527 -16.34 7.13 14.33
C SER A 527 -14.85 7.10 13.97
N GLU A 528 -13.99 7.42 14.93
CA GLU A 528 -12.54 7.24 14.80
C GLU A 528 -12.17 5.76 14.59
N GLU A 529 -12.91 4.83 15.21
CA GLU A 529 -12.72 3.39 15.06
C GLU A 529 -12.90 2.95 13.59
N THR A 530 -13.94 3.44 12.91
CA THR A 530 -14.13 3.20 11.47
C THR A 530 -12.95 3.73 10.66
N CYS A 531 -12.42 4.91 10.99
CA CYS A 531 -11.26 5.48 10.29
C CYS A 531 -9.99 4.63 10.49
N LEU A 532 -9.75 4.12 11.71
CA LEU A 532 -8.65 3.21 12.01
C LEU A 532 -8.77 1.90 11.25
N GLN A 533 -9.97 1.32 11.18
CA GLN A 533 -10.24 0.10 10.41
C GLN A 533 -9.99 0.31 8.92
N LEU A 534 -10.47 1.42 8.34
CA LEU A 534 -10.19 1.79 6.95
C LEU A 534 -8.67 1.92 6.71
N ALA A 535 -7.94 2.58 7.60
CA ALA A 535 -6.50 2.75 7.48
C ALA A 535 -5.75 1.40 7.53
N GLU A 536 -6.13 0.53 8.44
CA GLU A 536 -5.52 -0.79 8.59
C GLU A 536 -5.80 -1.69 7.39
N ARG A 537 -7.04 -1.75 6.90
CA ARG A 537 -7.38 -2.52 5.69
C ARG A 537 -6.64 -2.01 4.45
N ARG A 538 -6.51 -0.68 4.30
CA ARG A 538 -5.69 -0.08 3.23
C ARG A 538 -4.23 -0.52 3.32
N ARG A 539 -3.67 -0.58 4.52
CA ARG A 539 -2.29 -1.05 4.77
C ARG A 539 -2.13 -2.52 4.40
N LEU A 540 -3.04 -3.38 4.84
CA LEU A 540 -3.02 -4.82 4.55
C LEU A 540 -3.16 -5.12 3.05
N ASN A 541 -4.05 -4.44 2.33
CA ASN A 541 -4.18 -4.63 0.88
C ASN A 541 -2.89 -4.27 0.14
N ARG A 542 -2.25 -3.14 0.48
CA ARG A 542 -0.95 -2.76 -0.11
C ARG A 542 0.16 -3.76 0.19
N MET A 543 0.15 -4.36 1.38
CA MET A 543 1.10 -5.41 1.73
C MET A 543 0.84 -6.68 0.93
N ALA A 544 -0.42 -7.06 0.74
CA ALA A 544 -0.78 -8.23 -0.06
C ALA A 544 -0.40 -8.08 -1.53
N GLU A 545 -0.71 -6.92 -2.13
CA GLU A 545 -0.33 -6.59 -3.50
C GLU A 545 1.19 -6.69 -3.68
N ARG A 546 1.96 -6.07 -2.77
CA ARG A 546 3.43 -6.14 -2.78
C ARG A 546 3.94 -7.57 -2.62
N ASP A 547 3.45 -8.31 -1.63
CA ASP A 547 3.92 -9.67 -1.33
C ASP A 547 3.68 -10.63 -2.51
N VAL A 548 2.53 -10.51 -3.20
CA VAL A 548 2.28 -11.26 -4.43
C VAL A 548 3.23 -10.79 -5.53
N GLY A 549 3.37 -9.47 -5.72
CA GLY A 549 4.28 -8.88 -6.70
C GLY A 549 5.72 -9.38 -6.53
N ASP A 550 6.28 -9.35 -5.32
CA ASP A 550 7.63 -9.83 -4.99
C ASP A 550 7.82 -11.31 -5.39
N TRP A 551 6.78 -12.12 -5.20
CA TRP A 551 6.81 -13.53 -5.58
C TRP A 551 6.83 -13.72 -7.10
N LEU A 552 6.04 -12.92 -7.81
CA LEU A 552 5.97 -12.94 -9.27
C LEU A 552 7.25 -12.38 -9.90
N TYR A 553 7.82 -11.31 -9.34
CA TYR A 553 9.13 -10.79 -9.75
C TYR A 553 10.22 -11.85 -9.59
N ALA A 554 10.26 -12.57 -8.47
CA ALA A 554 11.22 -13.64 -8.28
C ALA A 554 11.04 -14.75 -9.34
N ARG A 555 9.81 -15.19 -9.61
CA ARG A 555 9.53 -16.18 -10.67
C ARG A 555 9.97 -15.68 -12.05
N PHE A 556 9.64 -14.43 -12.39
CA PHE A 556 9.96 -13.82 -13.67
C PHE A 556 11.47 -13.66 -13.89
N LEU A 557 12.22 -13.27 -12.85
CA LEU A 557 13.66 -13.03 -12.94
C LEU A 557 14.54 -14.27 -12.72
N GLN A 558 13.97 -15.38 -12.23
CA GLN A 558 14.70 -16.63 -12.00
C GLN A 558 15.50 -17.12 -13.23
N PRO A 559 14.96 -17.11 -14.47
CA PRO A 559 15.70 -17.53 -15.65
C PRO A 559 16.88 -16.62 -16.01
N HIS A 560 16.91 -15.39 -15.49
CA HIS A 560 17.96 -14.40 -15.75
C HIS A 560 19.11 -14.47 -14.72
N ALA A 561 18.95 -15.23 -13.63
CA ALA A 561 19.95 -15.38 -12.59
C ALA A 561 21.24 -16.00 -13.13
N GLY A 562 22.38 -15.34 -12.87
CA GLY A 562 23.71 -15.77 -13.32
C GLY A 562 23.98 -15.53 -14.82
N THR A 563 23.07 -14.89 -15.55
CA THR A 563 23.28 -14.51 -16.95
C THR A 563 23.99 -13.15 -17.06
N GLU A 564 24.50 -12.83 -18.25
CA GLU A 564 25.12 -11.53 -18.52
C GLU A 564 24.10 -10.47 -19.01
N GLN A 565 22.80 -10.76 -18.91
CA GLN A 565 21.77 -9.79 -19.27
C GLN A 565 21.80 -8.60 -18.33
N ARG A 566 21.84 -7.40 -18.92
CA ARG A 566 21.84 -6.13 -18.21
C ARG A 566 20.42 -5.61 -18.05
N PHE A 567 20.17 -4.99 -16.90
CA PHE A 567 18.94 -4.29 -16.56
C PHE A 567 19.31 -2.92 -16.05
N THR A 568 18.66 -1.88 -16.57
CA THR A 568 18.81 -0.53 -16.03
C THR A 568 18.01 -0.42 -14.73
N ALA A 569 18.63 0.12 -13.68
CA ALA A 569 18.05 0.16 -12.35
C ALA A 569 18.30 1.47 -11.61
N GLU A 570 17.29 1.97 -10.90
CA GLU A 570 17.37 3.15 -10.05
C GLU A 570 17.71 2.73 -8.61
N ILE A 571 18.69 3.40 -7.97
CA ILE A 571 18.96 3.21 -6.54
C ILE A 571 17.85 3.87 -5.71
N ILE A 572 17.04 3.05 -5.03
CA ILE A 572 15.87 3.50 -4.26
C ILE A 572 16.10 3.57 -2.75
N ASP A 573 17.09 2.85 -2.23
CA ASP A 573 17.44 2.86 -0.81
C ASP A 573 18.90 2.41 -0.60
N ILE A 574 19.54 2.91 0.46
CA ILE A 574 20.91 2.58 0.84
C ILE A 574 20.93 2.20 2.32
N THR A 575 21.48 1.03 2.61
CA THR A 575 21.62 0.53 3.97
C THR A 575 23.09 0.17 4.23
N ARG A 576 23.45 -0.07 5.50
CA ARG A 576 24.79 -0.59 5.83
C ARG A 576 25.12 -1.91 5.12
N GLY A 577 24.10 -2.68 4.75
CA GLY A 577 24.25 -3.96 4.06
C GLY A 577 24.49 -3.84 2.55
N GLY A 578 24.21 -2.68 1.93
CA GLY A 578 24.25 -2.51 0.48
C GLY A 578 23.13 -1.63 -0.06
N LEU A 579 22.86 -1.75 -1.36
CA LEU A 579 21.87 -0.95 -2.10
C LEU A 579 20.57 -1.75 -2.34
N ARG A 580 19.43 -1.08 -2.37
CA ARG A 580 18.23 -1.59 -3.02
C ARG A 580 18.02 -0.81 -4.31
N VAL A 581 17.80 -1.55 -5.40
CA VAL A 581 17.60 -0.98 -6.73
C VAL A 581 16.25 -1.42 -7.29
N ARG A 582 15.57 -0.54 -8.02
CA ARG A 582 14.37 -0.87 -8.79
C ARG A 582 14.73 -0.98 -10.27
N LEU A 583 14.44 -2.10 -10.90
CA LEU A 583 14.62 -2.27 -12.34
C LEU A 583 13.62 -1.38 -13.08
N VAL A 584 14.08 -0.54 -14.01
CA VAL A 584 13.25 0.49 -14.65
C VAL A 584 12.17 -0.13 -15.53
N ASP A 585 12.51 -1.18 -16.27
CA ASP A 585 11.64 -1.77 -17.30
C ASP A 585 10.51 -2.65 -16.74
N ASN A 586 10.63 -3.13 -15.51
CA ASN A 586 9.63 -4.03 -14.92
C ASN A 586 9.26 -3.73 -13.46
N GLY A 587 9.99 -2.86 -12.76
CA GLY A 587 9.62 -2.44 -11.41
C GLY A 587 10.08 -3.37 -10.29
N ALA A 588 10.72 -4.50 -10.61
CA ALA A 588 11.25 -5.43 -9.61
C ALA A 588 12.29 -4.75 -8.70
N VAL A 589 12.27 -5.09 -7.41
CA VAL A 589 13.27 -4.61 -6.45
C VAL A 589 14.32 -5.69 -6.24
N ALA A 590 15.59 -5.34 -6.47
CA ALA A 590 16.74 -6.19 -6.22
C ALA A 590 17.65 -5.60 -5.15
N PHE A 591 18.37 -6.45 -4.43
CA PHE A 591 19.35 -6.05 -3.43
C PHE A 591 20.77 -6.28 -3.95
N ILE A 592 21.64 -5.28 -3.81
CA ILE A 592 23.07 -5.36 -4.13
C ILE A 592 23.85 -5.36 -2.81
N PRO A 593 24.39 -6.52 -2.37
CA PRO A 593 25.21 -6.60 -1.17
C PRO A 593 26.44 -5.72 -1.25
N ALA A 594 26.83 -5.09 -0.13
CA ALA A 594 28.01 -4.24 -0.04
C ALA A 594 29.30 -4.87 -0.61
N PRO A 595 29.61 -6.18 -0.41
CA PRO A 595 30.78 -6.82 -1.03
C PRO A 595 30.79 -6.84 -2.56
N PHE A 596 29.66 -6.62 -3.22
CA PHE A 596 29.56 -6.52 -4.67
C PHE A 596 29.86 -5.11 -5.19
N LEU A 597 29.83 -4.10 -4.32
CA LEU A 597 30.19 -2.72 -4.63
C LEU A 597 31.70 -2.50 -4.58
N HIS A 598 32.34 -3.07 -3.55
CA HIS A 598 33.79 -3.02 -3.38
C HIS A 598 34.30 -4.19 -2.55
N ALA A 599 35.47 -4.72 -2.93
CA ALA A 599 36.04 -5.91 -2.29
C ALA A 599 36.67 -5.62 -0.91
N VAL A 600 37.16 -4.39 -0.69
CA VAL A 600 37.85 -4.00 0.55
C VAL A 600 36.86 -3.27 1.47
N ARG A 601 36.46 -3.93 2.55
CA ARG A 601 35.44 -3.41 3.47
C ARG A 601 35.82 -2.08 4.12
N ASP A 602 37.08 -1.90 4.51
CA ASP A 602 37.55 -0.69 5.21
C ASP A 602 37.57 0.55 4.29
N GLU A 603 37.53 0.33 2.98
CA GLU A 603 37.46 1.39 1.97
C GLU A 603 36.02 1.68 1.54
N LEU A 604 35.01 0.99 2.08
CA LEU A 604 33.60 1.08 1.70
C LEU A 604 32.73 1.56 2.85
N GLN A 605 32.00 2.64 2.62
CA GLN A 605 31.01 3.16 3.57
C GLN A 605 29.65 3.33 2.88
N CYS A 606 28.67 2.53 3.31
CA CYS A 606 27.27 2.67 2.90
C CYS A 606 26.50 3.38 4.01
N SER A 607 25.94 4.55 3.72
CA SER A 607 25.28 5.40 4.71
C SER A 607 23.83 5.68 4.32
N GLN A 608 22.91 5.16 5.13
CA GLN A 608 21.49 5.45 4.99
C GLN A 608 21.16 6.92 5.30
N GLU A 609 21.92 7.53 6.20
CA GLU A 609 21.68 8.90 6.66
C GLU A 609 22.02 9.93 5.60
N THR A 610 23.15 9.75 4.93
CA THR A 610 23.61 10.60 3.82
C THR A 610 23.01 10.17 2.49
N GLY A 611 22.45 8.96 2.40
CA GLY A 611 21.93 8.41 1.14
C GLY A 611 23.02 8.19 0.09
N THR A 612 24.24 7.90 0.54
CA THR A 612 25.41 7.74 -0.33
C THR A 612 26.22 6.48 0.00
N VAL A 613 26.95 5.99 -1.00
CA VAL A 613 28.03 5.02 -0.86
C VAL A 613 29.34 5.70 -1.21
N ILE A 614 30.28 5.66 -0.27
CA ILE A 614 31.62 6.22 -0.41
C ILE A 614 32.60 5.06 -0.58
N ILE A 615 33.46 5.14 -1.60
CA ILE A 615 34.55 4.20 -1.86
C ILE A 615 35.86 4.98 -1.86
N LYS A 616 36.82 4.60 -1.02
CA LYS A 616 38.13 5.28 -0.87
C LYS A 616 38.02 6.79 -0.59
N GLY A 617 36.96 7.21 0.11
CA GLY A 617 36.72 8.62 0.44
C GLY A 617 35.97 9.42 -0.62
N GLU A 618 35.66 8.83 -1.78
CA GLU A 618 34.90 9.48 -2.85
C GLU A 618 33.48 8.90 -2.96
N THR A 619 32.48 9.74 -3.29
CA THR A 619 31.11 9.27 -3.50
C THR A 619 31.04 8.48 -4.81
N ALA A 620 30.73 7.19 -4.70
CA ALA A 620 30.63 6.27 -5.83
C ALA A 620 29.18 6.08 -6.30
N TYR A 621 28.23 6.09 -5.36
CA TYR A 621 26.80 5.95 -5.65
C TYR A 621 25.98 6.82 -4.69
N GLN A 622 24.81 7.27 -5.12
CA GLN A 622 23.83 7.98 -4.31
C GLN A 622 22.40 7.55 -4.65
N LEU A 623 21.44 7.93 -3.80
CA LEU A 623 20.02 7.73 -4.08
C LEU A 623 19.62 8.36 -5.43
N ASN A 624 18.75 7.68 -6.16
CA ASN A 624 18.23 8.02 -7.49
C ASN A 624 19.22 7.96 -8.65
N ASP A 625 20.48 7.56 -8.41
CA ASP A 625 21.38 7.22 -9.52
C ASP A 625 20.78 6.05 -10.33
N ILE A 626 20.93 6.14 -11.65
CA ILE A 626 20.60 5.07 -12.59
C ILE A 626 21.88 4.30 -12.92
N ILE A 627 21.88 3.00 -12.66
CA ILE A 627 23.00 2.10 -12.91
C ILE A 627 22.54 0.87 -13.68
N ASP A 628 23.44 0.27 -14.46
CA ASP A 628 23.20 -1.04 -15.04
C ASP A 628 23.56 -2.14 -14.05
N VAL A 629 22.70 -3.15 -13.95
CA VAL A 629 22.89 -4.30 -13.07
C VAL A 629 22.66 -5.60 -13.83
N ARG A 630 23.22 -6.70 -13.32
CA ARG A 630 22.87 -8.06 -13.72
C ARG A 630 22.32 -8.82 -12.51
N ILE A 631 21.44 -9.79 -12.76
CA ILE A 631 20.87 -10.63 -11.71
C ILE A 631 21.89 -11.72 -11.36
N GLU A 632 22.42 -11.69 -10.15
CA GLU A 632 23.39 -12.68 -9.68
C GLU A 632 22.69 -13.96 -9.22
N GLU A 633 21.63 -13.82 -8.42
CA GLU A 633 20.93 -14.92 -7.79
C GLU A 633 19.46 -14.54 -7.54
N VAL A 634 18.55 -15.50 -7.68
CA VAL A 634 17.16 -15.37 -7.21
C VAL A 634 16.87 -16.52 -6.25
N ARG A 635 16.48 -16.19 -5.02
CA ARG A 635 16.24 -17.15 -3.93
C ARG A 635 14.75 -17.36 -3.72
N MET A 636 14.18 -18.35 -4.39
CA MET A 636 12.73 -18.60 -4.41
C MET A 636 12.11 -18.84 -3.03
N GLU A 637 12.84 -19.40 -2.07
CA GLU A 637 12.35 -19.62 -0.71
C GLU A 637 12.06 -18.30 0.01
N THR A 638 12.86 -17.28 -0.27
CA THR A 638 12.78 -15.95 0.37
C THR A 638 12.25 -14.86 -0.56
N ARG A 639 12.05 -15.17 -1.85
CA ARG A 639 11.72 -14.24 -2.93
C ARG A 639 12.72 -13.08 -3.07
N ASN A 640 13.95 -13.27 -2.59
CA ASN A 640 14.97 -12.24 -2.67
C ASN A 640 15.68 -12.32 -4.03
N ILE A 641 15.73 -11.19 -4.73
CA ILE A 641 16.50 -11.00 -5.96
C ILE A 641 17.81 -10.29 -5.58
N VAL A 642 18.94 -10.92 -5.89
CA VAL A 642 20.28 -10.38 -5.66
C VAL A 642 20.85 -9.93 -6.99
N ALA A 643 21.25 -8.66 -7.06
CA ALA A 643 21.86 -8.06 -8.23
C ALA A 643 23.30 -7.65 -7.96
N ARG A 644 24.05 -7.42 -9.03
CA ARG A 644 25.43 -6.89 -9.02
C ARG A 644 25.53 -5.78 -10.08
N PRO A 645 26.27 -4.69 -9.83
CA PRO A 645 26.56 -3.70 -10.87
C PRO A 645 27.19 -4.37 -12.10
N ALA A 646 26.70 -4.04 -13.29
CA ALA A 646 27.27 -4.48 -14.56
C ALA A 646 28.42 -3.54 -14.92
N ALA A 647 29.65 -4.07 -14.96
CA ALA A 647 30.84 -3.31 -15.33
C ALA A 647 30.87 -2.93 -16.83
#